data_AF-A0A7C4UFV9-F1
#
_entry.id   AF-A0A7C4UFV9-F1
#
_cell.length_a   1.000
_cell.length_b   1.000
_cell.length_c   1.000
_cell.angle_alpha   90.00
_cell.angle_beta   90.00
_cell.angle_gamma   90.00
#
_symmetry.space_group_name_H-M   'P 1'
#
loop_
_entity.id
_entity.type
_entity.pdbx_description
1 polymer ?
#
loop_
_entity_poly.entity_id
_entity_poly.type
_entity_poly.pdbx_seq_one_letter_code
_entity_poly.pdbx_strand_id
1 'polypeptide(L)'
;MEVRCVWWDGYHNAFTDISKYKSNFFITFRHAMAHAVTGNGEIYVIKSNNLENWNLVQTFPALPDSRDPKLFQFQGKLGVLFFACSNKPEEHRQFFKVYISYSEDGENFTTPVEIESHNLCFWKIRNYKEVLYATAYQRSIEGYGTVLLRSEDGEKFEVVSQIVEDDYANEADLLFENNICYAFVRRENCLSPVIAISEYPFTKWEKYTMNLIVRGPHIFKFSGKIYCAGRVFLRKDGKIFSYIRNETEYQPKTAILELDTTNMILKPVRILPSGGDTSYCGSIIDNGKIYISYYSQHEREKRESKVGQHASGIYLATGESIQKCKLGGTMNDLLKLLLGILLVISISEGTIKDKTKPGNIPIVNESGPVAVIIIPDDSTKNEKVLEAAKEIQNYIKKMSQVELQIISENEKIPDSIITKIYVGHTRAAKKNKIKIPQGFNPGIRPDIYEEEGYVIKTVGNNIFIAGNEDGPYQGTIYAAYAFLEKIGCRWYFPGEWGEIVPQTKIISSPIIDIEAKPDFAMRGIWLDGRWGLSSENRKIYAQWGKKVGFSCDHTGGQQLYPVPGDGYLAWPLPPKEYAETHPEFYAMDKTGKRNVTPKSYPSFTMLCLSNQQMQQEYIKNVREAFEGKRKFPNVSDLGIGISPPDGVPYCYCETCLAQSQNFNYPNYIHERMQSEEVFSFAVKLADTFPDKWVAVSAYALREMPPQGVKLRPNMVVMYAPISCCVLHPNNDQTCWRRTEMMCILKQWLKLTPHVWLYDYTPGLLVSGFVPERDVANFAINARIYKQIGLKGFGRQGSNTMMATWISYYTAAKLMWDVNADIEAIKKDFYENFFGPQAGPYVQAWWDACEKQLLKATCHVHEDWLLNHVYTVDFANSIHKYYEQAKQCPMTLEQKERFRIFELIVQNFEAWTQMHEAEKNLDYKKAKESASRMLDAQAKLYQISEFLVGKGALTNTWECYTKGREIRLAKLEQMTQGESGIMIAPVPLESKFTRDKYNEGVIKQWYLPEFDDKNWETKNTFYLWDQQDIPEDSAGHDYDGYGWYRFWVNIPEKWKGNLIHFYCGGAINEAWVWINGEYAGHKNHAIWWMGG
;
A
#
# COMPACT_ATOMS: atom_id res chain seq x y z
N MET A 1 25.53 19.56 -20.51
CA MET A 1 25.02 19.47 -21.89
C MET A 1 24.82 20.86 -22.44
N GLU A 2 25.29 21.10 -23.66
CA GLU A 2 25.07 22.31 -24.46
C GLU A 2 23.87 22.07 -25.39
N VAL A 3 23.12 23.12 -25.73
CA VAL A 3 21.90 23.02 -26.56
C VAL A 3 21.99 24.06 -27.66
N ARG A 4 21.77 23.65 -28.91
CA ARG A 4 21.70 24.55 -30.07
C ARG A 4 20.50 24.24 -30.95
N CYS A 5 19.94 25.25 -31.58
CA CYS A 5 19.00 25.07 -32.68
C CYS A 5 19.78 24.67 -33.94
N VAL A 6 19.42 23.55 -34.57
CA VAL A 6 20.08 23.02 -35.78
C VAL A 6 19.23 23.22 -37.03
N TRP A 7 17.93 23.48 -36.90
CA TRP A 7 17.05 23.80 -38.01
C TRP A 7 15.94 24.76 -37.60
N TRP A 8 15.78 25.85 -38.33
CA TRP A 8 14.68 26.81 -38.20
C TRP A 8 14.42 27.50 -39.55
N ASP A 9 13.25 27.25 -40.15
CA ASP A 9 12.81 27.81 -41.43
C ASP A 9 11.49 28.62 -41.32
N GLY A 10 11.02 28.81 -40.09
CA GLY A 10 9.79 29.52 -39.75
C GLY A 10 8.53 28.67 -39.76
N TYR A 11 8.60 27.37 -40.07
CA TYR A 11 7.47 26.44 -40.03
C TYR A 11 7.40 25.66 -38.71
N HIS A 12 6.39 24.78 -38.59
CA HIS A 12 6.26 23.86 -37.46
C HIS A 12 7.06 22.57 -37.74
N ASN A 13 8.30 22.54 -37.25
CA ASN A 13 9.17 21.37 -37.33
C ASN A 13 9.00 20.49 -36.08
N ALA A 14 8.60 19.24 -36.23
CA ALA A 14 8.24 18.36 -35.11
C ALA A 14 8.59 16.89 -35.33
N PHE A 15 8.42 16.08 -34.28
CA PHE A 15 8.56 14.61 -34.33
C PHE A 15 9.93 14.13 -34.80
N THR A 16 10.99 14.65 -34.20
CA THR A 16 12.35 14.43 -34.69
C THR A 16 12.96 13.10 -34.24
N ASP A 17 13.93 12.59 -35.01
CA ASP A 17 14.82 11.50 -34.62
C ASP A 17 16.23 11.78 -35.16
N ILE A 18 17.25 11.12 -34.60
CA ILE A 18 18.66 11.28 -35.01
C ILE A 18 19.33 9.92 -35.16
N SER A 19 20.16 9.78 -36.19
CA SER A 19 21.01 8.60 -36.41
C SER A 19 22.37 9.00 -36.97
N LYS A 20 23.38 8.16 -36.77
CA LYS A 20 24.70 8.31 -37.41
C LYS A 20 24.88 7.18 -38.41
N TYR A 21 25.06 7.54 -39.68
CA TYR A 21 25.25 6.57 -40.76
C TYR A 21 26.52 6.93 -41.54
N LYS A 22 27.42 5.95 -41.67
CA LYS A 22 28.79 6.18 -42.13
C LYS A 22 29.45 7.30 -41.29
N SER A 23 30.07 8.29 -41.94
CA SER A 23 30.73 9.41 -41.27
C SER A 23 29.83 10.63 -41.04
N ASN A 24 28.51 10.51 -41.23
CA ASN A 24 27.58 11.64 -41.19
C ASN A 24 26.47 11.43 -40.15
N PHE A 25 25.98 12.55 -39.62
CA PHE A 25 24.83 12.63 -38.74
C PHE A 25 23.59 13.02 -39.53
N PHE A 26 22.48 12.36 -39.25
CA PHE A 26 21.20 12.57 -39.91
C PHE A 26 20.15 12.89 -38.87
N ILE A 27 19.34 13.91 -39.13
CA ILE A 27 18.15 14.21 -38.35
C ILE A 27 16.96 14.19 -39.30
N THR A 28 15.89 13.52 -38.90
CA THR A 28 14.61 13.59 -39.61
C THR A 28 13.57 14.28 -38.75
N PHE A 29 12.60 14.92 -39.38
CA PHE A 29 11.47 15.57 -38.73
C PHE A 29 10.37 15.86 -39.74
N ARG A 30 9.17 16.10 -39.22
CA ARG A 30 8.04 16.60 -40.01
C ARG A 30 8.17 18.11 -40.18
N HIS A 31 7.98 18.60 -41.41
CA HIS A 31 7.87 19.99 -41.80
C HIS A 31 6.42 20.30 -42.17
N ALA A 32 5.76 21.22 -41.46
CA ALA A 32 4.33 21.52 -41.68
C ALA A 32 3.90 22.90 -41.17
N MET A 33 2.62 23.24 -41.37
CA MET A 33 2.05 24.50 -40.87
C MET A 33 1.71 24.49 -39.36
N ALA A 34 1.35 23.33 -38.78
CA ALA A 34 0.97 23.17 -37.38
C ALA A 34 1.15 21.72 -36.88
N HIS A 35 1.00 21.48 -35.57
CA HIS A 35 1.23 20.19 -34.90
C HIS A 35 0.37 19.03 -35.44
N ALA A 36 -0.92 19.27 -35.61
CA ALA A 36 -1.92 18.27 -35.99
C ALA A 36 -3.23 18.98 -36.33
N VAL A 37 -4.07 18.39 -37.18
CA VAL A 37 -5.51 18.71 -37.42
C VAL A 37 -5.85 19.43 -38.74
N THR A 38 -4.96 20.20 -39.39
CA THR A 38 -5.31 20.84 -40.68
C THR A 38 -4.10 21.03 -41.62
N GLY A 39 -3.81 20.06 -42.48
CA GLY A 39 -2.93 20.25 -43.64
C GLY A 39 -1.97 19.11 -43.97
N ASN A 40 -1.39 19.17 -45.16
CA ASN A 40 -0.33 18.25 -45.59
C ASN A 40 0.96 18.57 -44.82
N GLY A 41 1.71 17.53 -44.47
CA GLY A 41 3.07 17.64 -43.93
C GLY A 41 4.06 17.02 -44.88
N GLU A 42 5.29 17.49 -44.87
CA GLU A 42 6.43 16.87 -45.54
C GLU A 42 7.34 16.22 -44.50
N ILE A 43 8.10 15.20 -44.90
CA ILE A 43 9.15 14.64 -44.07
C ILE A 43 10.50 15.10 -44.62
N TYR A 44 11.28 15.75 -43.78
CA TYR A 44 12.62 16.23 -44.12
C TYR A 44 13.67 15.30 -43.51
N VAL A 45 14.79 15.14 -44.21
CA VAL A 45 16.03 14.56 -43.69
C VAL A 45 17.13 15.57 -43.91
N ILE A 46 17.76 16.00 -42.82
CA ILE A 46 18.91 16.91 -42.83
C ILE A 46 20.17 16.13 -42.44
N LYS A 47 21.31 16.53 -43.02
CA LYS A 47 22.60 15.88 -42.87
C LYS A 47 23.65 16.86 -42.39
N SER A 48 24.56 16.38 -41.54
CA SER A 48 25.76 17.12 -41.13
C SER A 48 26.96 16.20 -40.96
N ASN A 49 28.15 16.67 -41.31
CA ASN A 49 29.41 15.97 -41.06
C ASN A 49 30.16 16.50 -39.81
N ASN A 50 29.82 17.70 -39.35
CA ASN A 50 30.47 18.39 -38.23
C ASN A 50 29.50 18.78 -37.11
N LEU A 51 28.21 18.42 -37.26
CA LEU A 51 27.08 18.79 -36.41
C LEU A 51 26.77 20.30 -36.35
N GLU A 52 27.58 21.16 -36.96
CA GLU A 52 27.39 22.62 -36.99
C GLU A 52 26.58 23.04 -38.20
N ASN A 53 26.96 22.56 -39.39
CA ASN A 53 26.31 22.89 -40.65
C ASN A 53 25.38 21.75 -41.05
N TRP A 54 24.08 22.04 -41.19
CA TRP A 54 23.06 21.08 -41.56
C TRP A 54 22.47 21.42 -42.92
N ASN A 55 22.45 20.45 -43.83
CA ASN A 55 21.89 20.60 -45.17
C ASN A 55 20.68 19.67 -45.33
N LEU A 56 19.61 20.14 -45.96
CA LEU A 56 18.50 19.30 -46.37
C LEU A 56 18.95 18.39 -47.51
N VAL A 57 18.84 17.07 -47.32
CA VAL A 57 19.24 16.07 -48.31
C VAL A 57 18.06 15.30 -48.90
N GLN A 58 16.93 15.25 -48.20
CA GLN A 58 15.73 14.59 -48.71
C GLN A 58 14.46 15.29 -48.24
N THR A 59 13.52 15.43 -49.17
CA THR A 59 12.13 15.83 -48.92
C THR A 59 11.21 14.74 -49.46
N PHE A 60 10.46 14.09 -48.58
CA PHE A 60 9.43 13.13 -48.99
C PHE A 60 8.11 13.85 -49.30
N PRO A 61 7.25 13.27 -50.16
CA PRO A 61 6.02 13.90 -50.62
C PRO A 61 5.11 14.38 -49.50
N ALA A 62 4.44 15.50 -49.76
CA ALA A 62 3.46 16.07 -48.84
C ALA A 62 2.19 15.19 -48.80
N LEU A 63 2.05 14.35 -47.78
CA LEU A 63 0.87 13.50 -47.61
C LEU A 63 -0.13 14.12 -46.62
N PRO A 64 -1.42 13.77 -46.74
CA PRO A 64 -2.41 13.91 -45.69
C PRO A 64 -1.85 13.48 -44.33
N ASP A 65 -1.58 14.46 -43.47
CA ASP A 65 -1.12 14.23 -42.10
C ASP A 65 0.08 13.25 -41.94
N SER A 66 1.15 13.39 -42.74
CA SER A 66 2.37 12.59 -42.52
C SER A 66 3.06 12.96 -41.22
N ARG A 67 3.39 12.00 -40.36
CA ARG A 67 3.98 12.25 -39.02
C ARG A 67 5.04 11.23 -38.61
N ASP A 68 5.72 11.61 -37.53
CA ASP A 68 6.60 10.75 -36.73
C ASP A 68 7.67 9.99 -37.52
N PRO A 69 8.46 10.66 -38.36
CA PRO A 69 9.57 9.99 -39.02
C PRO A 69 10.57 9.43 -38.00
N LYS A 70 11.07 8.22 -38.26
CA LYS A 70 12.07 7.51 -37.45
C LYS A 70 13.20 7.03 -38.33
N LEU A 71 14.44 7.26 -37.87
CA LEU A 71 15.64 6.79 -38.55
C LEU A 71 16.05 5.44 -37.98
N PHE A 72 16.45 4.52 -38.85
CA PHE A 72 16.99 3.22 -38.45
C PHE A 72 18.06 2.76 -39.44
N GLN A 73 18.84 1.75 -39.07
CA GLN A 73 19.84 1.14 -39.94
C GLN A 73 19.54 -0.34 -40.08
N PHE A 74 19.56 -0.84 -41.30
CA PHE A 74 19.25 -2.23 -41.60
C PHE A 74 20.03 -2.69 -42.83
N GLN A 75 20.70 -3.84 -42.73
CA GLN A 75 21.47 -4.43 -43.85
C GLN A 75 22.40 -3.43 -44.55
N GLY A 76 23.08 -2.58 -43.76
CA GLY A 76 24.01 -1.58 -44.28
C GLY A 76 23.38 -0.33 -44.92
N LYS A 77 22.05 -0.18 -44.90
CA LYS A 77 21.31 0.98 -45.44
C LYS A 77 20.78 1.87 -44.32
N LEU A 78 20.62 3.16 -44.61
CA LEU A 78 19.89 4.11 -43.76
C LEU A 78 18.41 4.11 -44.15
N GLY A 79 17.53 3.79 -43.21
CA GLY A 79 16.10 3.75 -43.40
C GLY A 79 15.38 4.93 -42.74
N VAL A 80 14.27 5.36 -43.35
CA VAL A 80 13.30 6.32 -42.79
C VAL A 80 11.93 5.66 -42.81
N LEU A 81 11.29 5.57 -41.65
CA LEU A 81 9.91 5.11 -41.50
C LEU A 81 9.03 6.27 -41.07
N PHE A 82 7.86 6.45 -41.67
CA PHE A 82 6.85 7.44 -41.26
C PHE A 82 5.45 6.94 -41.58
N PHE A 83 4.42 7.51 -40.97
CA PHE A 83 3.04 7.17 -41.29
C PHE A 83 2.24 8.40 -41.78
N ALA A 84 1.11 8.17 -42.43
CA ALA A 84 0.15 9.18 -42.87
C ALA A 84 -1.29 8.74 -42.52
N CYS A 85 -2.16 9.71 -42.22
CA CYS A 85 -3.57 9.49 -41.89
C CYS A 85 -4.50 10.03 -42.98
N SER A 86 -5.67 9.40 -43.18
CA SER A 86 -6.67 9.93 -44.13
C SER A 86 -7.22 11.29 -43.65
N ASN A 87 -7.38 12.22 -44.59
CA ASN A 87 -8.03 13.52 -44.35
C ASN A 87 -9.57 13.44 -44.40
N LYS A 88 -10.17 12.30 -44.74
CA LYS A 88 -11.63 12.16 -44.76
C LYS A 88 -12.16 11.99 -43.34
N PRO A 89 -13.11 12.81 -42.87
CA PRO A 89 -13.64 12.75 -41.50
C PRO A 89 -14.16 11.37 -41.09
N GLU A 90 -14.81 10.65 -42.01
CA GLU A 90 -15.30 9.28 -41.80
C GLU A 90 -14.20 8.20 -41.66
N GLU A 91 -13.01 8.43 -42.22
CA GLU A 91 -11.85 7.51 -42.15
C GLU A 91 -10.80 8.00 -41.13
N HIS A 92 -10.94 9.23 -40.65
CA HIS A 92 -10.01 9.90 -39.77
C HIS A 92 -10.00 9.18 -38.41
N ARG A 93 -8.86 8.53 -38.11
CA ARG A 93 -8.55 7.66 -36.94
C ARG A 93 -8.74 6.15 -37.15
N GLN A 94 -9.22 5.68 -38.31
CA GLN A 94 -9.40 4.24 -38.56
C GLN A 94 -8.34 3.63 -39.49
N PHE A 95 -7.68 4.43 -40.34
CA PHE A 95 -6.70 3.92 -41.31
C PHE A 95 -5.36 4.68 -41.23
N PHE A 96 -4.30 3.94 -40.91
CA PHE A 96 -2.90 4.41 -40.95
C PHE A 96 -2.19 3.76 -42.13
N LYS A 97 -1.56 4.58 -42.97
CA LYS A 97 -0.63 4.11 -44.01
C LYS A 97 0.79 4.30 -43.51
N VAL A 98 1.60 3.27 -43.56
CA VAL A 98 3.00 3.31 -43.11
C VAL A 98 3.90 3.21 -44.32
N TYR A 99 4.90 4.08 -44.38
CA TYR A 99 5.83 4.17 -45.49
C TYR A 99 7.26 3.96 -45.01
N ILE A 100 8.06 3.30 -45.84
CA ILE A 100 9.47 3.05 -45.59
C ILE A 100 10.29 3.43 -46.81
N SER A 101 11.45 4.03 -46.60
CA SER A 101 12.41 4.41 -47.64
C SER A 101 13.83 4.15 -47.17
N TYR A 102 14.72 3.78 -48.09
CA TYR A 102 16.11 3.40 -47.80
C TYR A 102 17.09 4.24 -48.60
N SER A 103 18.29 4.41 -48.08
CA SER A 103 19.43 4.99 -48.77
C SER A 103 20.70 4.20 -48.50
N GLU A 104 21.47 3.91 -49.55
CA GLU A 104 22.74 3.21 -49.47
C GLU A 104 23.94 4.15 -49.30
N ASP A 105 23.75 5.45 -49.60
CA ASP A 105 24.78 6.48 -49.55
C ASP A 105 24.48 7.60 -48.54
N GLY A 106 23.23 7.69 -48.07
CA GLY A 106 22.75 8.78 -47.23
C GLY A 106 22.55 10.08 -48.01
N GLU A 107 22.43 10.02 -49.34
CA GLU A 107 22.13 11.15 -50.23
C GLU A 107 20.89 10.85 -51.06
N ASN A 108 20.83 9.65 -51.65
CA ASN A 108 19.74 9.22 -52.52
C ASN A 108 18.85 8.23 -51.77
N PHE A 109 17.64 8.66 -51.45
CA PHE A 109 16.62 7.81 -50.83
C PHE A 109 15.70 7.21 -51.89
N THR A 110 15.31 5.95 -51.72
CA THR A 110 14.34 5.28 -52.59
C THR A 110 12.97 5.98 -52.49
N THR A 111 12.13 5.81 -53.52
CA THR A 111 10.73 6.22 -53.41
C THR A 111 10.08 5.47 -52.24
N PRO A 112 9.35 6.16 -51.33
CA PRO A 112 8.72 5.48 -50.19
C PRO A 112 7.76 4.38 -50.62
N VAL A 113 7.94 3.19 -50.05
CA VAL A 113 7.08 2.02 -50.25
C VAL A 113 6.07 1.98 -49.12
N GLU A 114 4.78 1.84 -49.44
CA GLU A 114 3.72 1.59 -48.45
C GLU A 114 3.81 0.13 -47.96
N ILE A 115 3.93 -0.07 -46.65
CA ILE A 115 3.97 -1.41 -46.02
C ILE A 115 2.64 -1.73 -45.34
N GLU A 116 2.34 -3.02 -45.19
CA GLU A 116 1.11 -3.48 -44.54
C GLU A 116 1.07 -3.08 -43.06
N SER A 117 0.17 -2.15 -42.73
CA SER A 117 0.10 -1.58 -41.38
C SER A 117 -0.74 -2.40 -40.40
N HIS A 118 -1.54 -3.37 -40.87
CA HIS A 118 -2.50 -4.12 -40.06
C HIS A 118 -3.48 -3.20 -39.27
N ASN A 119 -3.79 -2.00 -39.81
CA ASN A 119 -4.52 -0.93 -39.13
C ASN A 119 -3.84 -0.41 -37.83
N LEU A 120 -2.53 -0.61 -37.71
CA LEU A 120 -1.73 -0.13 -36.58
C LEU A 120 -0.95 1.12 -36.96
N CYS A 121 -0.81 2.05 -36.01
CA CYS A 121 0.08 3.18 -36.13
C CYS A 121 1.48 2.79 -35.68
N PHE A 122 2.42 2.64 -36.62
CA PHE A 122 3.82 2.36 -36.30
C PHE A 122 4.45 3.57 -35.62
N TRP A 123 5.14 3.34 -34.50
CA TRP A 123 5.64 4.41 -33.65
C TRP A 123 7.16 4.48 -33.61
N LYS A 124 7.83 3.36 -33.36
CA LYS A 124 9.30 3.29 -33.30
C LYS A 124 9.78 2.02 -33.97
N ILE A 125 10.97 2.08 -34.57
CA ILE A 125 11.63 0.95 -35.22
C ILE A 125 13.10 0.89 -34.81
N ARG A 126 13.61 -0.31 -34.51
CA ARG A 126 15.01 -0.55 -34.12
C ARG A 126 15.51 -1.88 -34.69
N ASN A 127 16.78 -1.93 -35.06
CA ASN A 127 17.46 -3.17 -35.41
C ASN A 127 17.97 -3.86 -34.14
N TYR A 128 17.67 -5.14 -34.00
CA TYR A 128 18.28 -6.01 -33.00
C TYR A 128 18.58 -7.36 -33.62
N LYS A 129 19.87 -7.75 -33.64
CA LYS A 129 20.37 -9.00 -34.23
C LYS A 129 19.97 -9.19 -35.71
N GLU A 130 20.12 -8.14 -36.53
CA GLU A 130 19.76 -8.15 -37.97
C GLU A 130 18.26 -8.41 -38.24
N VAL A 131 17.40 -8.14 -37.27
CA VAL A 131 15.94 -8.15 -37.39
C VAL A 131 15.41 -6.78 -36.98
N LEU A 132 14.46 -6.24 -37.74
CA LEU A 132 13.78 -5.02 -37.36
C LEU A 132 12.65 -5.34 -36.39
N TYR A 133 12.61 -4.62 -35.28
CA TYR A 133 11.50 -4.62 -34.34
C TYR A 133 10.84 -3.26 -34.34
N ALA A 134 9.51 -3.26 -34.48
CA ALA A 134 8.73 -2.04 -34.46
C ALA A 134 7.66 -2.09 -33.35
N THR A 135 7.47 -0.97 -32.66
CA THR A 135 6.28 -0.78 -31.84
C THR A 135 5.18 -0.18 -32.70
N ALA A 136 3.96 -0.65 -32.51
CA ALA A 136 2.79 -0.02 -33.10
C ALA A 136 1.63 -0.06 -32.12
N TYR A 137 0.63 0.78 -32.33
CA TYR A 137 -0.57 0.76 -31.50
C TYR A 137 -1.84 0.79 -32.32
N GLN A 138 -2.88 0.18 -31.78
CA GLN A 138 -4.22 0.20 -32.35
C GLN A 138 -5.01 1.36 -31.77
N ARG A 139 -5.73 2.07 -32.65
CA ARG A 139 -6.64 3.15 -32.27
C ARG A 139 -8.04 2.83 -32.80
N SER A 140 -8.71 1.84 -32.19
CA SER A 140 -9.99 1.34 -32.67
C SER A 140 -11.11 1.47 -31.62
N ILE A 141 -12.37 1.30 -32.04
CA ILE A 141 -13.54 1.27 -31.15
C ILE A 141 -13.55 -0.02 -30.33
N GLU A 142 -12.90 -1.08 -30.81
CA GLU A 142 -12.83 -2.41 -30.19
C GLU A 142 -11.71 -2.53 -29.15
N GLY A 143 -10.80 -1.55 -29.06
CA GLY A 143 -9.73 -1.51 -28.04
C GLY A 143 -8.53 -0.62 -28.38
N TYR A 144 -7.77 -0.25 -27.34
CA TYR A 144 -6.45 0.41 -27.40
C TYR A 144 -5.36 -0.56 -26.94
N GLY A 145 -4.15 -0.42 -27.47
CA GLY A 145 -3.01 -1.22 -26.99
C GLY A 145 -1.78 -1.07 -27.86
N THR A 146 -0.62 -1.40 -27.29
CA THR A 146 0.68 -1.38 -27.96
C THR A 146 1.17 -2.80 -28.24
N VAL A 147 1.57 -3.07 -29.48
CA VAL A 147 2.12 -4.36 -29.93
C VAL A 147 3.58 -4.24 -30.33
N LEU A 148 4.29 -5.37 -30.26
CA LEU A 148 5.60 -5.56 -30.86
C LEU A 148 5.45 -6.29 -32.20
N LEU A 149 6.03 -5.73 -33.24
CA LEU A 149 6.15 -6.31 -34.57
C LEU A 149 7.62 -6.66 -34.86
N ARG A 150 7.85 -7.64 -35.74
CA ARG A 150 9.19 -7.94 -36.27
C ARG A 150 9.20 -8.10 -37.78
N SER A 151 10.34 -7.83 -38.41
CA SER A 151 10.58 -8.04 -39.85
C SER A 151 12.02 -8.48 -40.10
N GLU A 152 12.19 -9.52 -40.91
CA GLU A 152 13.49 -10.04 -41.34
C GLU A 152 13.93 -9.49 -42.71
N ASP A 153 13.00 -9.04 -43.55
CA ASP A 153 13.27 -8.45 -44.87
C ASP A 153 13.25 -6.91 -44.88
N GLY A 154 12.75 -6.31 -43.80
CA GLY A 154 12.65 -4.88 -43.62
C GLY A 154 11.33 -4.26 -44.08
N GLU A 155 10.49 -4.99 -44.83
CA GLU A 155 9.27 -4.48 -45.44
C GLU A 155 8.01 -5.22 -44.97
N LYS A 156 8.11 -6.51 -44.66
CA LYS A 156 7.01 -7.34 -44.15
C LYS A 156 7.12 -7.51 -42.65
N PHE A 157 6.15 -6.98 -41.92
CA PHE A 157 6.10 -7.01 -40.47
C PHE A 157 5.04 -7.98 -39.98
N GLU A 158 5.40 -8.82 -39.02
CA GLU A 158 4.49 -9.72 -38.32
C GLU A 158 4.40 -9.39 -36.83
N VAL A 159 3.22 -9.56 -36.23
CA VAL A 159 3.01 -9.32 -34.80
C VAL A 159 3.70 -10.41 -33.99
N VAL A 160 4.56 -10.00 -33.06
CA VAL A 160 5.25 -10.90 -32.12
C VAL A 160 4.41 -11.10 -30.87
N SER A 161 3.94 -10.00 -30.27
CA SER A 161 3.23 -10.02 -28.99
C SER A 161 2.53 -8.70 -28.69
N GLN A 162 1.57 -8.75 -27.76
CA GLN A 162 1.02 -7.57 -27.11
C GLN A 162 1.99 -7.08 -26.01
N ILE A 163 2.44 -5.83 -26.07
CA ILE A 163 3.29 -5.22 -25.04
C ILE A 163 2.42 -4.75 -23.87
N VAL A 164 1.43 -3.89 -24.14
CA VAL A 164 0.46 -3.40 -23.15
C VAL A 164 -0.93 -3.50 -23.77
N GLU A 165 -1.82 -4.21 -23.07
CA GLU A 165 -3.22 -4.37 -23.45
C GLU A 165 -4.03 -3.29 -22.72
N ASP A 166 -4.92 -2.61 -23.46
CA ASP A 166 -5.77 -1.52 -22.96
C ASP A 166 -5.00 -0.27 -22.47
N ASP A 167 -5.58 0.48 -21.53
CA ASP A 167 -4.98 1.63 -20.84
C ASP A 167 -4.75 2.87 -21.70
N TYR A 168 -5.39 2.90 -22.88
CA TYR A 168 -5.09 3.86 -23.94
C TYR A 168 -3.57 3.92 -24.22
N ALA A 169 -2.89 2.77 -24.16
CA ALA A 169 -1.46 2.64 -24.39
C ALA A 169 -1.14 2.86 -25.88
N ASN A 170 -0.19 3.76 -26.17
CA ASN A 170 0.11 4.15 -27.55
C ASN A 170 1.61 4.33 -27.86
N GLU A 171 2.18 5.48 -27.52
CA GLU A 171 3.53 5.90 -27.92
C GLU A 171 4.57 5.07 -27.16
N ALA A 172 5.31 4.20 -27.84
CA ALA A 172 6.27 3.30 -27.20
C ALA A 172 7.64 3.26 -27.88
N ASP A 173 8.72 3.38 -27.10
CA ASP A 173 10.10 3.20 -27.59
C ASP A 173 10.74 1.97 -26.94
N LEU A 174 11.71 1.38 -27.63
CA LEU A 174 12.38 0.12 -27.29
C LEU A 174 13.85 0.38 -26.92
N LEU A 175 14.39 -0.37 -25.97
CA LEU A 175 15.82 -0.48 -25.72
C LEU A 175 16.18 -1.94 -25.58
N PHE A 176 17.05 -2.42 -26.47
CA PHE A 176 17.59 -3.78 -26.40
C PHE A 176 18.92 -3.79 -25.66
N GLU A 177 19.03 -4.65 -24.67
CA GLU A 177 20.19 -4.83 -23.80
C GLU A 177 20.42 -6.33 -23.61
N ASN A 178 21.45 -6.88 -24.26
CA ASN A 178 21.65 -8.32 -24.36
C ASN A 178 20.35 -8.99 -24.87
N ASN A 179 19.83 -9.99 -24.16
CA ASN A 179 18.57 -10.67 -24.49
C ASN A 179 17.31 -10.02 -23.88
N ILE A 180 17.42 -8.82 -23.29
CA ILE A 180 16.30 -8.12 -22.66
C ILE A 180 15.87 -6.95 -23.55
N CYS A 181 14.56 -6.80 -23.72
CA CYS A 181 13.93 -5.65 -24.35
C CYS A 181 13.15 -4.85 -23.29
N TYR A 182 13.46 -3.57 -23.20
CA TYR A 182 12.74 -2.58 -22.41
C TYR A 182 11.84 -1.78 -23.34
N ALA A 183 10.52 -1.86 -23.18
CA ALA A 183 9.55 -1.04 -23.89
C ALA A 183 8.99 0.03 -22.95
N PHE A 184 9.23 1.30 -23.25
CA PHE A 184 8.72 2.42 -22.47
C PHE A 184 7.47 2.99 -23.15
N VAL A 185 6.30 2.71 -22.59
CA VAL A 185 4.98 2.88 -23.21
C VAL A 185 4.21 4.02 -22.53
N ARG A 186 3.84 5.03 -23.32
CA ARG A 186 2.92 6.08 -22.88
C ARG A 186 1.49 5.55 -22.82
N ARG A 187 0.73 6.09 -21.86
CA ARG A 187 -0.73 6.00 -21.79
C ARG A 187 -1.39 7.35 -22.08
N GLU A 188 -2.56 7.38 -22.73
CA GLU A 188 -3.36 8.61 -22.87
C GLU A 188 -3.98 9.03 -21.53
N ASN A 189 -4.85 10.05 -21.55
CA ASN A 189 -5.57 10.57 -20.37
C ASN A 189 -4.67 10.89 -19.17
N CYS A 190 -3.42 11.29 -19.47
CA CYS A 190 -2.49 11.82 -18.50
C CYS A 190 -2.09 10.83 -17.38
N LEU A 191 -2.22 9.54 -17.66
CA LEU A 191 -1.66 8.48 -16.83
C LEU A 191 -0.13 8.46 -16.97
N SER A 192 0.56 7.98 -15.93
CA SER A 192 2.00 7.78 -16.01
C SER A 192 2.32 6.62 -16.97
N PRO A 193 3.46 6.66 -17.67
CA PRO A 193 3.85 5.60 -18.60
C PRO A 193 4.16 4.29 -17.87
N VAL A 194 4.17 3.19 -18.64
CA VAL A 194 4.57 1.86 -18.21
C VAL A 194 5.95 1.55 -18.79
N ILE A 195 6.88 1.00 -18.00
CA ILE A 195 8.02 0.26 -18.55
C ILE A 195 7.64 -1.22 -18.57
N ALA A 196 7.65 -1.81 -19.76
CA ALA A 196 7.47 -3.23 -19.97
C ALA A 196 8.83 -3.87 -20.28
N ILE A 197 9.11 -5.02 -19.70
CA ILE A 197 10.39 -5.73 -19.81
C ILE A 197 10.10 -7.13 -20.31
N SER A 198 10.84 -7.57 -21.33
CA SER A 198 10.69 -8.91 -21.89
C SER A 198 12.04 -9.52 -22.23
N GLU A 199 12.21 -10.80 -21.95
CA GLU A 199 13.35 -11.58 -22.43
C GLU A 199 13.04 -12.16 -23.82
N TYR A 200 14.08 -12.31 -24.65
CA TYR A 200 14.00 -12.97 -25.95
C TYR A 200 13.32 -14.34 -25.81
N PRO A 201 12.30 -14.70 -26.64
CA PRO A 201 11.93 -14.13 -27.93
C PRO A 201 10.88 -12.99 -27.90
N PHE A 202 10.74 -12.31 -26.76
CA PHE A 202 9.87 -11.14 -26.58
C PHE A 202 8.37 -11.40 -26.68
N THR A 203 7.93 -12.57 -26.19
CA THR A 203 6.52 -12.98 -26.26
C THR A 203 5.72 -12.71 -24.98
N LYS A 204 6.39 -12.40 -23.87
CA LYS A 204 5.77 -12.14 -22.55
C LYS A 204 6.41 -10.93 -21.89
N TRP A 205 5.60 -10.03 -21.33
CA TRP A 205 6.07 -8.75 -20.80
C TRP A 205 5.72 -8.59 -19.33
N GLU A 206 6.73 -8.30 -18.50
CA GLU A 206 6.59 -7.81 -17.13
C GLU A 206 6.41 -6.29 -17.17
N LYS A 207 5.43 -5.74 -16.47
CA LYS A 207 5.01 -4.33 -16.62
C LYS A 207 5.12 -3.60 -15.29
N TYR A 208 5.69 -2.39 -15.31
CA TYR A 208 5.82 -1.53 -14.13
C TYR A 208 5.32 -0.13 -14.46
N THR A 209 4.39 0.39 -13.65
CA THR A 209 3.90 1.78 -13.78
C THR A 209 4.93 2.77 -13.22
N MET A 210 5.28 3.80 -13.99
CA MET A 210 6.24 4.82 -13.57
C MET A 210 5.62 5.89 -12.67
N ASN A 211 6.46 6.55 -11.86
CA ASN A 211 6.08 7.57 -10.89
C ASN A 211 5.91 8.99 -11.47
N LEU A 212 6.35 9.24 -12.72
CA LEU A 212 6.31 10.56 -13.36
C LEU A 212 5.70 10.47 -14.75
N ILE A 213 4.93 11.49 -15.15
CA ILE A 213 4.40 11.57 -16.51
C ILE A 213 5.52 11.88 -17.49
N VAL A 214 5.61 11.08 -18.55
CA VAL A 214 6.46 11.32 -19.71
C VAL A 214 5.64 11.04 -20.98
N ARG A 215 5.65 11.97 -21.93
CA ARG A 215 5.01 11.81 -23.25
C ARG A 215 5.99 11.95 -24.40
N GLY A 216 5.74 11.29 -25.52
CA GLY A 216 6.73 11.06 -26.56
C GLY A 216 8.01 10.47 -25.96
N PRO A 217 7.93 9.34 -25.23
CA PRO A 217 9.08 8.78 -24.54
C PRO A 217 10.14 8.30 -25.53
N HIS A 218 11.40 8.53 -25.19
CA HIS A 218 12.58 8.04 -25.90
C HIS A 218 13.54 7.39 -24.89
N ILE A 219 13.72 6.09 -24.98
CA ILE A 219 14.54 5.30 -24.06
C ILE A 219 15.93 5.03 -24.65
N PHE A 220 16.96 5.20 -23.84
CA PHE A 220 18.35 4.99 -24.24
C PHE A 220 19.25 4.67 -23.05
N LYS A 221 20.37 3.99 -23.31
CA LYS A 221 21.42 3.76 -22.31
C LYS A 221 22.55 4.75 -22.53
N PHE A 222 23.12 5.30 -21.46
CA PHE A 222 24.34 6.11 -21.52
C PHE A 222 25.15 5.90 -20.25
N SER A 223 26.47 5.73 -20.38
CA SER A 223 27.39 5.54 -19.24
C SER A 223 26.91 4.48 -18.21
N GLY A 224 26.42 3.34 -18.71
CA GLY A 224 25.97 2.21 -17.90
C GLY A 224 24.58 2.34 -17.28
N LYS A 225 23.86 3.44 -17.50
CA LYS A 225 22.53 3.70 -16.94
C LYS A 225 21.47 3.86 -18.02
N ILE A 226 20.23 3.51 -17.69
CA ILE A 226 19.07 3.66 -18.58
C ILE A 226 18.40 5.00 -18.31
N TYR A 227 18.06 5.73 -19.37
CA TYR A 227 17.40 7.02 -19.33
C TYR A 227 16.17 7.01 -20.22
N CYS A 228 15.21 7.87 -19.87
CA CYS A 228 14.07 8.22 -20.71
C CYS A 228 14.07 9.74 -20.91
N ALA A 229 14.03 10.18 -22.16
CA ALA A 229 13.81 11.58 -22.52
C ALA A 229 12.38 11.75 -23.06
N GLY A 230 11.73 12.86 -22.72
CA GLY A 230 10.39 13.14 -23.23
C GLY A 230 9.77 14.39 -22.65
N ARG A 231 8.49 14.61 -22.95
CA ARG A 231 7.70 15.73 -22.49
C ARG A 231 7.29 15.45 -21.06
N VAL A 232 7.67 16.34 -20.18
CA VAL A 232 7.24 16.41 -18.80
C VAL A 232 6.45 17.69 -18.58
N PHE A 233 5.68 17.72 -17.51
CA PHE A 233 4.86 18.86 -17.16
C PHE A 233 5.35 19.43 -15.85
N LEU A 234 5.72 20.72 -15.86
CA LEU A 234 6.20 21.39 -14.67
C LEU A 234 5.07 22.07 -13.90
N ARG A 235 5.07 21.87 -12.59
CA ARG A 235 4.33 22.66 -11.61
C ARG A 235 4.93 24.06 -11.49
N LYS A 236 4.17 24.99 -10.90
CA LYS A 236 4.66 26.34 -10.57
C LYS A 236 5.91 26.34 -9.68
N ASP A 237 6.11 25.29 -8.88
CA ASP A 237 7.27 25.11 -8.00
C ASP A 237 8.49 24.46 -8.71
N GLY A 238 8.39 24.17 -10.00
CA GLY A 238 9.46 23.56 -10.81
C GLY A 238 9.55 22.03 -10.75
N LYS A 239 8.68 21.35 -9.99
CA LYS A 239 8.61 19.87 -9.97
C LYS A 239 7.88 19.32 -11.19
N ILE A 240 8.23 18.10 -11.59
CA ILE A 240 7.51 17.34 -12.63
C ILE A 240 6.27 16.69 -12.01
N PHE A 241 5.12 16.78 -12.69
CA PHE A 241 3.88 16.12 -12.26
C PHE A 241 3.98 14.59 -12.36
N SER A 242 3.46 13.91 -11.33
CA SER A 242 3.21 12.46 -11.32
C SER A 242 1.87 12.09 -11.95
N TYR A 243 0.93 13.04 -12.00
CA TYR A 243 -0.37 12.94 -12.65
C TYR A 243 -0.89 14.35 -12.98
N ILE A 244 -1.65 14.52 -14.06
CA ILE A 244 -2.31 15.78 -14.44
C ILE A 244 -3.75 15.48 -14.88
N ARG A 245 -4.71 16.33 -14.51
CA ARG A 245 -6.12 16.14 -14.93
C ARG A 245 -6.43 16.77 -16.29
N ASN A 246 -5.80 17.89 -16.61
CA ASN A 246 -6.00 18.63 -17.85
C ASN A 246 -4.67 19.18 -18.36
N GLU A 247 -4.49 19.22 -19.67
CA GLU A 247 -3.25 19.60 -20.31
C GLU A 247 -2.93 21.10 -20.33
N THR A 248 -3.90 21.93 -19.94
CA THR A 248 -3.83 23.38 -20.11
C THR A 248 -3.26 24.12 -18.88
N GLU A 249 -3.03 23.44 -17.75
CA GLU A 249 -2.71 24.09 -16.46
C GLU A 249 -1.22 24.17 -16.11
N TYR A 250 -0.33 23.77 -17.02
CA TYR A 250 1.09 23.57 -16.71
C TYR A 250 2.01 24.03 -17.82
N GLN A 251 3.32 23.99 -17.54
CA GLN A 251 4.34 24.30 -18.55
C GLN A 251 4.97 23.00 -19.09
N PRO A 252 4.69 22.62 -20.35
CA PRO A 252 5.37 21.50 -20.98
C PRO A 252 6.87 21.81 -21.17
N LYS A 253 7.71 20.83 -20.84
CA LYS A 253 9.16 20.86 -21.03
C LYS A 253 9.64 19.53 -21.57
N THR A 254 10.75 19.55 -22.29
CA THR A 254 11.52 18.33 -22.60
C THR A 254 12.51 18.08 -21.46
N ALA A 255 12.52 16.88 -20.91
CA ALA A 255 13.43 16.49 -19.84
C ALA A 255 14.04 15.11 -20.08
N ILE A 256 15.19 14.88 -19.43
CA ILE A 256 15.91 13.62 -19.35
C ILE A 256 15.77 13.11 -17.91
N LEU A 257 15.29 11.87 -17.78
CA LEU A 257 15.06 11.17 -16.52
C LEU A 257 15.87 9.88 -16.50
N GLU A 258 16.46 9.54 -15.36
CA GLU A 258 17.15 8.26 -15.13
C GLU A 258 16.12 7.22 -14.66
N LEU A 259 16.13 6.03 -15.26
CA LEU A 259 15.38 4.89 -14.77
C LEU A 259 16.20 4.17 -13.69
N ASP A 260 15.70 4.17 -12.46
CA ASP A 260 16.20 3.32 -11.39
C ASP A 260 15.67 1.91 -11.62
N THR A 261 16.51 1.03 -12.15
CA THR A 261 16.16 -0.36 -12.47
C THR A 261 15.99 -1.25 -11.24
N THR A 262 16.40 -0.80 -10.04
CA THR A 262 16.21 -1.55 -8.79
C THR A 262 14.82 -1.28 -8.21
N ASN A 263 14.39 -0.02 -8.22
CA ASN A 263 13.11 0.41 -7.64
C ASN A 263 12.00 0.62 -8.69
N MET A 264 12.32 0.51 -9.97
CA MET A 264 11.43 0.80 -11.11
C MET A 264 10.77 2.18 -11.03
N ILE A 265 11.58 3.22 -10.82
CA ILE A 265 11.12 4.63 -10.77
C ILE A 265 11.97 5.54 -11.66
N LEU A 266 11.38 6.64 -12.13
CA LEU A 266 12.06 7.72 -12.84
C LEU A 266 12.56 8.82 -11.89
N LYS A 267 13.81 9.21 -12.07
CA LYS A 267 14.48 10.31 -11.35
C LYS A 267 14.82 11.45 -12.33
N PRO A 268 14.28 12.67 -12.14
CA PRO A 268 14.61 13.79 -13.02
C PRO A 268 16.11 14.15 -12.95
N VAL A 269 16.77 14.23 -14.10
CA VAL A 269 18.20 14.54 -14.19
C VAL A 269 18.43 15.92 -14.78
N ARG A 270 17.76 16.22 -15.90
CA ARG A 270 17.96 17.47 -16.64
C ARG A 270 16.67 17.91 -17.33
N ILE A 271 16.31 19.18 -17.19
CA ILE A 271 15.29 19.82 -18.04
C ILE A 271 16.05 20.57 -19.15
N LEU A 272 15.69 20.32 -20.40
CA LEU A 272 16.29 20.98 -21.56
C LEU A 272 15.60 22.34 -21.81
N PRO A 273 16.30 23.35 -22.36
CA PRO A 273 15.68 24.57 -22.86
C PRO A 273 14.55 24.23 -23.83
N SER A 274 13.32 24.44 -23.40
CA SER A 274 12.13 23.99 -24.10
C SER A 274 10.87 24.72 -23.62
N GLY A 275 9.80 24.71 -24.39
CA GLY A 275 8.56 25.38 -24.07
C GLY A 275 7.60 25.42 -25.25
N GLY A 276 6.33 25.73 -24.97
CA GLY A 276 5.23 25.54 -25.93
C GLY A 276 5.14 24.06 -26.32
N ASP A 277 4.89 23.80 -27.59
CA ASP A 277 4.96 22.45 -28.12
C ASP A 277 6.41 21.96 -28.25
N THR A 278 6.74 20.82 -27.65
CA THR A 278 8.11 20.34 -27.46
C THR A 278 8.15 18.83 -27.18
N SER A 279 9.27 18.13 -27.42
CA SER A 279 9.55 16.70 -27.12
C SER A 279 9.91 15.90 -28.39
N TYR A 280 9.53 14.61 -28.43
CA TYR A 280 9.81 13.59 -29.44
C TYR A 280 11.29 13.53 -29.71
N CYS A 281 11.99 12.98 -28.72
CA CYS A 281 13.43 12.97 -28.76
C CYS A 281 13.94 11.81 -29.63
N GLY A 282 15.09 12.01 -30.25
CA GLY A 282 15.95 10.93 -30.72
C GLY A 282 17.30 11.02 -30.02
N SER A 283 18.07 9.94 -29.96
CA SER A 283 19.42 10.02 -29.41
C SER A 283 20.41 9.06 -30.05
N ILE A 284 21.67 9.48 -30.05
CA ILE A 284 22.83 8.66 -30.43
C ILE A 284 23.99 8.90 -29.45
N ILE A 285 24.85 7.90 -29.33
CA ILE A 285 26.10 8.00 -28.59
C ILE A 285 27.22 7.92 -29.61
N ASP A 286 28.11 8.90 -29.61
CA ASP A 286 29.29 8.90 -30.48
C ASP A 286 30.49 9.49 -29.75
N ASN A 287 31.62 8.78 -29.78
CA ASN A 287 32.87 9.18 -29.13
C ASN A 287 32.70 9.58 -27.64
N GLY A 288 31.92 8.81 -26.88
CA GLY A 288 31.67 9.04 -25.45
C GLY A 288 30.72 10.21 -25.14
N LYS A 289 30.14 10.86 -26.16
CA LYS A 289 29.17 11.95 -26.03
C LYS A 289 27.78 11.46 -26.39
N ILE A 290 26.78 11.96 -25.68
CA ILE A 290 25.37 11.77 -26.01
C ILE A 290 24.87 12.99 -26.80
N TYR A 291 24.11 12.73 -27.86
CA TYR A 291 23.43 13.72 -28.68
C TYR A 291 21.94 13.42 -28.67
N ILE A 292 21.12 14.41 -28.30
CA ILE A 292 19.67 14.25 -28.21
C ILE A 292 19.02 15.30 -29.10
N SER A 293 18.35 14.86 -30.17
CA SER A 293 17.49 15.75 -30.96
C SER A 293 16.14 15.89 -30.25
N TYR A 294 15.56 17.08 -30.27
CA TYR A 294 14.17 17.33 -29.85
C TYR A 294 13.66 18.59 -30.54
N TYR A 295 12.34 18.72 -30.72
CA TYR A 295 11.77 19.97 -31.23
C TYR A 295 11.25 20.84 -30.10
N SER A 296 11.15 22.15 -30.34
CA SER A 296 10.62 23.09 -29.35
C SER A 296 10.19 24.43 -29.92
N GLN A 297 9.25 25.10 -29.25
CA GLN A 297 8.78 26.46 -29.58
C GLN A 297 9.40 27.58 -28.72
N HIS A 298 10.31 27.26 -27.78
CA HIS A 298 10.78 28.22 -26.79
C HIS A 298 11.55 29.45 -27.34
N GLU A 299 12.08 29.39 -28.57
CA GLU A 299 12.74 30.54 -29.23
C GLU A 299 11.86 31.22 -30.30
N ARG A 300 10.57 30.88 -30.41
CA ARG A 300 9.70 31.40 -31.49
C ARG A 300 9.57 32.92 -31.53
N GLU A 301 9.73 33.60 -30.39
CA GLU A 301 9.67 35.06 -30.30
C GLU A 301 11.00 35.72 -30.70
N LYS A 302 12.08 34.94 -30.85
CA LYS A 302 13.43 35.40 -31.16
C LYS A 302 13.84 35.12 -32.62
N ARG A 303 13.00 34.42 -33.37
CA ARG A 303 13.29 33.95 -34.74
C ARG A 303 12.10 34.22 -35.65
N GLU A 304 12.35 34.41 -36.94
CA GLU A 304 11.32 34.68 -37.94
C GLU A 304 10.34 33.49 -38.06
N SER A 305 9.04 33.76 -38.03
CA SER A 305 7.98 32.74 -38.12
C SER A 305 7.11 32.96 -39.35
N LYS A 306 6.86 31.88 -40.11
CA LYS A 306 5.95 31.86 -41.28
C LYS A 306 4.55 31.34 -40.93
N VAL A 307 4.39 30.75 -39.74
CA VAL A 307 3.14 30.10 -39.29
C VAL A 307 2.68 30.60 -37.91
N GLY A 308 3.17 31.78 -37.51
CA GLY A 308 2.82 32.44 -36.25
C GLY A 308 3.19 31.62 -35.02
N GLN A 309 2.22 31.42 -34.12
CA GLN A 309 2.38 30.71 -32.85
C GLN A 309 2.76 29.23 -32.98
N HIS A 310 2.61 28.66 -34.18
CA HIS A 310 2.89 27.25 -34.44
C HIS A 310 4.37 26.99 -34.74
N ALA A 311 5.18 27.99 -35.09
CA ALA A 311 6.57 27.74 -35.50
C ALA A 311 7.41 27.08 -34.39
N SER A 312 8.15 26.04 -34.77
CA SER A 312 9.05 25.28 -33.89
C SER A 312 10.34 24.94 -34.63
N GLY A 313 11.44 24.88 -33.88
CA GLY A 313 12.75 24.50 -34.38
C GLY A 313 13.15 23.11 -33.92
N ILE A 314 14.14 22.54 -34.60
CA ILE A 314 14.84 21.34 -34.14
C ILE A 314 16.08 21.75 -33.37
N TYR A 315 16.27 21.14 -32.20
CA TYR A 315 17.36 21.42 -31.28
C TYR A 315 18.16 20.16 -31.04
N LEU A 316 19.46 20.33 -30.84
CA LEU A 316 20.39 19.27 -30.51
C LEU A 316 21.04 19.57 -29.16
N ALA A 317 20.81 18.71 -28.18
CA ALA A 317 21.47 18.76 -26.88
C ALA A 317 22.67 17.79 -26.88
N THR A 318 23.86 18.27 -26.51
CA THR A 318 25.12 17.50 -26.60
C THR A 318 25.87 17.52 -25.26
N GLY A 319 26.55 16.42 -24.90
CA GLY A 319 27.43 16.44 -23.74
C GLY A 319 28.13 15.12 -23.41
N GLU A 320 29.21 15.23 -22.63
CA GLU A 320 29.97 14.09 -22.06
C GLU A 320 29.35 13.58 -20.75
N SER A 321 28.45 14.36 -20.14
CA SER A 321 27.68 13.97 -18.97
C SER A 321 26.31 14.63 -18.91
N ILE A 322 25.38 13.97 -18.21
CA ILE A 322 24.03 14.43 -17.94
C ILE A 322 23.97 14.85 -16.44
N GLN A 323 24.64 15.94 -16.05
CA GLN A 323 24.65 16.43 -14.64
C GLN A 323 23.55 17.48 -14.33
N LYS A 324 23.12 17.52 -13.06
CA LYS A 324 22.17 18.51 -12.48
C LYS A 324 22.70 19.95 -12.63
N CYS A 325 21.82 20.88 -12.98
CA CYS A 325 22.17 22.30 -13.13
C CYS A 325 22.40 22.96 -11.77
N LYS A 326 23.56 23.59 -11.55
CA LYS A 326 23.73 24.66 -10.55
C LYS A 326 22.98 25.88 -11.07
N LEU A 327 21.85 26.23 -10.46
CA LEU A 327 21.15 27.49 -10.74
C LEU A 327 21.84 28.61 -9.95
N GLY A 328 22.48 29.53 -10.67
CA GLY A 328 23.05 30.75 -10.10
C GLY A 328 21.96 31.78 -9.82
N GLY A 329 21.85 32.20 -8.57
CA GLY A 329 21.01 33.29 -8.08
C GLY A 329 21.59 33.80 -6.77
N THR A 330 21.63 35.12 -6.60
CA THR A 330 22.33 35.83 -5.52
C THR A 330 21.78 35.50 -4.12
N MET A 331 22.70 35.44 -3.15
CA MET A 331 22.52 34.92 -1.79
C MET A 331 21.39 35.58 -0.96
N ASN A 332 20.93 36.77 -1.36
CA ASN A 332 19.82 37.48 -0.69
C ASN A 332 18.43 37.15 -1.24
N ASP A 333 18.30 36.81 -2.52
CA ASP A 333 17.03 36.31 -3.07
C ASP A 333 16.82 34.84 -2.67
N LEU A 334 17.93 34.09 -2.53
CA LEU A 334 17.91 32.78 -1.91
C LEU A 334 17.38 32.82 -0.48
N LEU A 335 17.64 33.85 0.32
CA LEU A 335 17.18 33.87 1.72
C LEU A 335 15.65 34.05 1.85
N LYS A 336 15.05 34.88 0.99
CA LYS A 336 13.59 35.09 0.96
C LYS A 336 12.85 33.95 0.26
N LEU A 337 13.46 33.33 -0.75
CA LEU A 337 12.91 32.17 -1.42
C LEU A 337 13.14 30.87 -0.63
N LEU A 338 14.24 30.72 0.13
CA LEU A 338 14.48 29.59 1.04
C LEU A 338 13.43 29.53 2.14
N LEU A 339 13.01 30.67 2.69
CA LEU A 339 11.95 30.72 3.70
C LEU A 339 10.57 30.33 3.14
N GLY A 340 10.33 30.52 1.84
CA GLY A 340 9.07 30.15 1.16
C GLY A 340 9.07 28.80 0.44
N ILE A 341 10.24 28.27 0.04
CA ILE A 341 10.40 27.00 -0.70
C ILE A 341 10.76 25.83 0.22
N LEU A 342 11.23 26.07 1.45
CA LEU A 342 11.46 25.01 2.44
C LEU A 342 10.18 24.27 2.88
N LEU A 343 8.98 24.69 2.45
CA LEU A 343 7.72 24.04 2.84
C LEU A 343 7.13 23.04 1.83
N VAL A 344 7.61 22.91 0.57
CA VAL A 344 6.91 22.05 -0.42
C VAL A 344 7.82 21.18 -1.31
N ILE A 345 9.14 21.15 -1.08
CA ILE A 345 10.02 20.12 -1.63
C ILE A 345 10.78 19.41 -0.50
N SER A 346 10.09 18.60 0.29
CA SER A 346 10.75 17.41 0.80
C SER A 346 10.83 16.42 -0.36
N ILE A 347 12.05 16.21 -0.87
CA ILE A 347 12.54 14.84 -0.88
C ILE A 347 12.47 14.48 0.61
N SER A 348 11.76 13.43 1.03
CA SER A 348 11.88 12.99 2.41
C SER A 348 13.34 12.57 2.62
N GLU A 349 14.20 13.52 2.98
CA GLU A 349 15.10 13.28 4.08
C GLU A 349 14.21 12.65 5.15
N GLY A 350 14.52 11.42 5.57
CA GLY A 350 13.76 10.75 6.61
C GLY A 350 13.50 11.74 7.75
N THR A 351 12.30 11.70 8.32
CA THR A 351 11.96 12.56 9.47
C THR A 351 12.87 12.30 10.66
N ILE A 352 13.59 11.19 10.65
CA ILE A 352 14.78 10.91 11.46
C ILE A 352 16.04 11.26 10.68
N LYS A 353 16.76 12.28 11.15
CA LYS A 353 18.09 12.66 10.69
C LYS A 353 19.12 12.06 11.63
N ASP A 354 19.58 10.85 11.32
CA ASP A 354 20.60 10.15 12.08
C ASP A 354 21.99 10.29 11.41
N LYS A 355 22.89 11.03 12.07
CA LYS A 355 24.30 11.21 11.66
C LYS A 355 25.26 10.57 12.65
N THR A 356 24.80 9.57 13.40
CA THR A 356 25.61 8.83 14.37
C THR A 356 26.86 8.26 13.72
N LYS A 357 27.98 8.36 14.41
CA LYS A 357 29.29 7.85 13.97
C LYS A 357 29.86 6.90 15.03
N PRO A 358 30.74 5.97 14.62
CA PRO A 358 31.54 5.22 15.58
C PRO A 358 32.22 6.16 16.58
N GLY A 359 32.18 5.79 17.85
CA GLY A 359 32.68 6.58 18.96
C GLY A 359 32.77 5.72 20.22
N ASN A 360 33.49 6.20 21.23
CA ASN A 360 33.73 5.46 22.46
C ASN A 360 33.61 6.41 23.67
N ILE A 361 32.47 7.09 23.80
CA ILE A 361 32.20 7.97 24.94
C ILE A 361 31.96 7.08 26.17
N PRO A 362 32.84 7.09 27.17
CA PRO A 362 32.79 6.11 28.25
C PRO A 362 31.63 6.41 29.21
N ILE A 363 30.88 5.39 29.59
CA ILE A 363 29.75 5.49 30.54
C ILE A 363 30.04 4.70 31.82
N VAL A 364 30.51 3.45 31.66
CA VAL A 364 30.96 2.59 32.75
C VAL A 364 32.29 1.98 32.36
N ASN A 365 33.25 1.96 33.29
CA ASN A 365 34.52 1.26 33.14
C ASN A 365 34.67 0.17 34.22
N GLU A 366 35.81 -0.53 34.23
CA GLU A 366 36.07 -1.60 35.21
C GLU A 366 36.07 -1.14 36.67
N SER A 367 36.33 0.15 36.91
CA SER A 367 36.37 0.76 38.25
C SER A 367 35.02 1.32 38.71
N GLY A 368 33.99 1.31 37.86
CA GLY A 368 32.65 1.77 38.18
C GLY A 368 32.12 2.88 37.25
N PRO A 369 31.20 3.74 37.73
CA PRO A 369 30.56 4.75 36.90
C PRO A 369 31.53 5.88 36.57
N VAL A 370 31.65 6.20 35.28
CA VAL A 370 32.39 7.38 34.79
C VAL A 370 31.48 8.42 34.14
N ALA A 371 30.17 8.12 34.11
CA ALA A 371 29.09 9.01 33.73
C ALA A 371 28.15 9.32 34.89
N VAL A 372 27.49 10.48 34.82
CA VAL A 372 26.37 10.86 35.68
C VAL A 372 25.18 11.31 34.82
N ILE A 373 23.97 11.03 35.28
CA ILE A 373 22.73 11.50 34.64
C ILE A 373 22.34 12.82 35.29
N ILE A 374 22.14 13.85 34.48
CA ILE A 374 21.84 15.22 34.92
C ILE A 374 20.49 15.64 34.36
N ILE A 375 19.58 16.04 35.25
CA ILE A 375 18.23 16.51 34.90
C ILE A 375 18.06 18.00 35.27
N PRO A 376 17.14 18.75 34.64
CA PRO A 376 16.86 20.14 34.98
C PRO A 376 16.51 20.32 36.47
N ASP A 377 16.80 21.47 37.07
CA ASP A 377 16.52 21.68 38.50
C ASP A 377 15.03 21.51 38.88
N ASP A 378 14.13 21.92 37.97
CA ASP A 378 12.67 21.79 38.14
C ASP A 378 12.12 20.43 37.72
N SER A 379 12.96 19.51 37.24
CA SER A 379 12.52 18.21 36.69
C SER A 379 11.96 17.24 37.73
N THR A 380 12.18 17.48 39.02
CA THR A 380 11.43 16.80 40.10
C THR A 380 9.91 17.02 39.99
N LYS A 381 9.47 17.99 39.18
CA LYS A 381 8.06 18.28 38.86
C LYS A 381 7.63 17.82 37.46
N ASN A 382 8.54 17.32 36.62
CA ASN A 382 8.22 16.77 35.30
C ASN A 382 8.43 15.25 35.29
N GLU A 383 7.34 14.50 35.48
CA GLU A 383 7.35 13.04 35.61
C GLU A 383 7.98 12.34 34.39
N LYS A 384 7.81 12.88 33.17
CA LYS A 384 8.34 12.28 31.93
C LYS A 384 9.87 12.32 31.85
N VAL A 385 10.47 13.42 32.30
CA VAL A 385 11.94 13.57 32.35
C VAL A 385 12.54 12.63 33.38
N LEU A 386 11.91 12.53 34.55
CA LEU A 386 12.36 11.63 35.61
C LEU A 386 12.20 10.15 35.21
N GLU A 387 11.11 9.80 34.53
CA GLU A 387 10.90 8.47 33.94
C GLU A 387 12.03 8.13 32.97
N ALA A 388 12.31 9.01 32.00
CA ALA A 388 13.39 8.82 31.02
C ALA A 388 14.78 8.64 31.67
N ALA A 389 15.10 9.46 32.67
CA ALA A 389 16.37 9.36 33.39
C ALA A 389 16.50 8.03 34.16
N LYS A 390 15.42 7.59 34.82
CA LYS A 390 15.38 6.30 35.53
C LYS A 390 15.51 5.12 34.57
N GLU A 391 14.88 5.16 33.40
CA GLU A 391 15.01 4.08 32.42
C GLU A 391 16.44 3.95 31.90
N ILE A 392 17.12 5.08 31.63
CA ILE A 392 18.55 5.06 31.27
C ILE A 392 19.40 4.42 32.40
N GLN A 393 19.18 4.86 33.64
CA GLN A 393 19.87 4.30 34.81
C GLN A 393 19.63 2.79 34.96
N ASN A 394 18.36 2.37 34.85
CA ASN A 394 17.92 0.99 35.00
C ASN A 394 18.57 0.08 33.96
N TYR A 395 18.56 0.46 32.68
CA TYR A 395 19.16 -0.38 31.63
C TYR A 395 20.68 -0.40 31.71
N ILE A 396 21.34 0.70 32.05
CA ILE A 396 22.81 0.71 32.28
C ILE A 396 23.18 -0.22 33.46
N LYS A 397 22.37 -0.23 34.52
CA LYS A 397 22.52 -1.15 35.65
C LYS A 397 22.26 -2.60 35.23
N LYS A 398 21.23 -2.87 34.43
CA LYS A 398 20.99 -4.22 33.88
C LYS A 398 22.13 -4.70 32.99
N MET A 399 22.80 -3.80 32.26
CA MET A 399 23.93 -4.15 31.39
C MET A 399 25.21 -4.43 32.18
N SER A 400 25.53 -3.62 33.19
CA SER A 400 26.85 -3.61 33.85
C SER A 400 26.87 -3.91 35.35
N GLN A 401 25.71 -4.04 35.99
CA GLN A 401 25.53 -4.08 37.45
C GLN A 401 25.98 -2.80 38.18
N VAL A 402 26.31 -1.73 37.44
CA VAL A 402 26.70 -0.43 37.98
C VAL A 402 25.53 0.54 37.87
N GLU A 403 25.20 1.19 38.98
CA GLU A 403 24.16 2.21 39.03
C GLU A 403 24.76 3.61 38.85
N LEU A 404 24.30 4.35 37.84
CA LEU A 404 24.67 5.75 37.68
C LEU A 404 23.89 6.63 38.65
N GLN A 405 24.50 7.71 39.16
CA GLN A 405 23.75 8.71 39.93
C GLN A 405 22.89 9.59 39.02
N ILE A 406 21.70 9.96 39.49
CA ILE A 406 20.84 10.97 38.89
C ILE A 406 20.89 12.21 39.79
N ILE A 407 21.31 13.35 39.26
CA ILE A 407 21.45 14.62 39.98
C ILE A 407 20.80 15.78 39.22
N SER A 408 20.46 16.86 39.92
CA SER A 408 20.04 18.14 39.29
C SER A 408 21.22 18.97 38.79
N GLU A 409 20.98 19.92 37.86
CA GLU A 409 22.03 20.76 37.26
C GLU A 409 22.81 21.63 38.27
N ASN A 410 22.23 21.93 39.45
CA ASN A 410 22.90 22.69 40.51
C ASN A 410 23.76 21.84 41.45
N GLU A 411 23.63 20.52 41.42
CA GLU A 411 24.38 19.64 42.31
C GLU A 411 25.83 19.47 41.85
N LYS A 412 26.73 19.28 42.81
CA LYS A 412 28.16 19.12 42.53
C LYS A 412 28.40 17.76 41.86
N ILE A 413 28.96 17.79 40.65
CA ILE A 413 29.40 16.59 39.94
C ILE A 413 30.67 16.04 40.63
N PRO A 414 30.74 14.73 40.95
CA PRO A 414 31.96 14.14 41.50
C PRO A 414 33.15 14.25 40.54
N ASP A 415 34.36 14.48 41.08
CA ASP A 415 35.57 14.72 40.26
C ASP A 415 35.98 13.50 39.41
N SER A 416 35.50 12.30 39.76
CA SER A 416 35.72 11.05 39.01
C SER A 416 34.86 10.92 37.73
N ILE A 417 33.88 11.81 37.53
CA ILE A 417 32.95 11.75 36.41
C ILE A 417 33.47 12.56 35.23
N ILE A 418 33.65 11.88 34.09
CA ILE A 418 34.17 12.48 32.84
C ILE A 418 33.10 12.63 31.75
N THR A 419 31.96 11.93 31.89
CA THR A 419 30.84 11.94 30.95
C THR A 419 29.59 12.46 31.64
N LYS A 420 28.83 13.31 30.95
CA LYS A 420 27.59 13.91 31.49
C LYS A 420 26.44 13.60 30.57
N ILE A 421 25.42 12.91 31.07
CA ILE A 421 24.23 12.54 30.32
C ILE A 421 23.11 13.49 30.74
N TYR A 422 22.88 14.54 29.96
CA TYR A 422 21.83 15.53 30.19
C TYR A 422 20.49 15.02 29.64
N VAL A 423 19.49 14.88 30.49
CA VAL A 423 18.15 14.38 30.12
C VAL A 423 17.12 15.49 30.28
N GLY A 424 16.36 15.79 29.22
CA GLY A 424 15.36 16.87 29.19
C GLY A 424 15.92 18.27 28.89
N HIS A 425 15.09 19.30 29.09
CA HIS A 425 15.37 20.71 28.74
C HIS A 425 16.34 21.39 29.72
N THR A 426 17.59 20.94 29.74
CA THR A 426 18.65 21.45 30.65
C THR A 426 19.23 22.80 30.19
N ARG A 427 19.70 23.62 31.14
CA ARG A 427 20.46 24.86 30.86
C ARG A 427 21.73 24.56 30.08
N ALA A 428 22.37 23.42 30.35
CA ALA A 428 23.50 22.92 29.58
C ALA A 428 23.16 22.70 28.09
N ALA A 429 22.00 22.11 27.77
CA ALA A 429 21.57 21.95 26.38
C ALA A 429 21.39 23.31 25.68
N LYS A 430 20.73 24.26 26.36
CA LYS A 430 20.57 25.64 25.87
C LYS A 430 21.92 26.33 25.63
N LYS A 431 22.87 26.21 26.56
CA LYS A 431 24.22 26.77 26.43
C LYS A 431 24.99 26.17 25.25
N ASN A 432 24.82 24.88 25.00
CA ASN A 432 25.41 24.17 23.86
C ASN A 432 24.60 24.34 22.56
N LYS A 433 23.57 25.20 22.55
CA LYS A 433 22.72 25.49 21.40
C LYS A 433 22.04 24.24 20.82
N ILE A 434 21.73 23.27 21.67
CA ILE A 434 20.95 22.09 21.31
C ILE A 434 19.50 22.55 21.10
N LYS A 435 18.96 22.31 19.91
CA LYS A 435 17.57 22.61 19.59
C LYS A 435 16.71 21.43 20.04
N ILE A 436 15.98 21.59 21.13
CA ILE A 436 15.07 20.57 21.64
C ILE A 436 13.65 20.93 21.16
N PRO A 437 12.90 19.98 20.56
CA PRO A 437 11.48 20.18 20.24
C PRO A 437 10.66 20.57 21.48
N GLN A 438 9.71 21.49 21.32
CA GLN A 438 8.85 22.01 22.41
C GLN A 438 7.55 22.58 21.81
N GLY A 439 6.54 22.75 22.67
CA GLY A 439 5.25 23.38 22.40
C GLY A 439 4.12 22.36 22.24
N PHE A 440 2.95 22.73 22.76
CA PHE A 440 1.68 22.06 22.48
C PHE A 440 0.58 23.10 22.31
N ASN A 441 -0.05 23.13 21.13
CA ASN A 441 -1.22 23.96 20.87
C ASN A 441 -2.44 23.02 20.70
N PRO A 442 -3.47 23.09 21.55
CA PRO A 442 -4.65 22.24 21.42
C PRO A 442 -5.68 22.75 20.38
N GLY A 443 -5.47 23.94 19.79
CA GLY A 443 -6.44 24.55 18.87
C GLY A 443 -6.63 23.78 17.56
N ILE A 444 -7.87 23.74 17.05
CA ILE A 444 -8.23 23.07 15.79
C ILE A 444 -7.45 23.67 14.62
N ARG A 445 -6.60 22.85 13.98
CA ARG A 445 -5.80 23.21 12.81
C ARG A 445 -5.37 21.94 12.05
N PRO A 446 -5.10 22.03 10.74
CA PRO A 446 -4.72 20.88 9.91
C PRO A 446 -3.53 20.05 10.43
N ASP A 447 -2.51 20.72 10.96
CA ASP A 447 -1.22 20.16 11.40
C ASP A 447 -1.17 19.83 12.90
N ILE A 448 -2.32 19.79 13.60
CA ILE A 448 -2.37 19.41 15.02
C ILE A 448 -1.76 18.03 15.25
N TYR A 449 -1.05 17.91 16.39
CA TYR A 449 -0.36 16.72 16.87
C TYR A 449 0.96 16.37 16.18
N GLU A 450 1.47 17.27 15.33
CA GLU A 450 2.71 17.05 14.57
C GLU A 450 3.95 17.70 15.22
N GLU A 451 3.85 18.19 16.46
CA GLU A 451 4.96 18.82 17.21
C GLU A 451 5.82 17.84 18.01
N GLU A 452 5.46 16.56 18.03
CA GLU A 452 6.24 15.55 18.75
C GLU A 452 7.59 15.28 18.05
N GLY A 453 8.63 15.08 18.85
CA GLY A 453 9.96 14.78 18.34
C GLY A 453 11.01 14.77 19.44
N TYR A 454 12.22 14.37 19.10
CA TYR A 454 13.35 14.33 20.03
C TYR A 454 14.70 14.59 19.37
N VAL A 455 15.70 14.84 20.20
CA VAL A 455 17.11 15.00 19.83
C VAL A 455 17.98 14.14 20.75
N ILE A 456 18.98 13.48 20.16
CA ILE A 456 20.09 12.86 20.89
C ILE A 456 21.38 13.40 20.31
N LYS A 457 22.22 14.03 21.13
CA LYS A 457 23.42 14.71 20.63
C LYS A 457 24.61 14.57 21.54
N THR A 458 25.75 14.21 20.97
CA THR A 458 27.04 14.18 21.66
C THR A 458 27.84 15.46 21.37
N VAL A 459 28.32 16.14 22.42
CA VAL A 459 29.24 17.29 22.32
C VAL A 459 30.40 17.09 23.29
N GLY A 460 31.57 16.74 22.76
CA GLY A 460 32.67 16.23 23.58
C GLY A 460 32.25 14.94 24.29
N ASN A 461 32.40 14.87 25.61
CA ASN A 461 31.92 13.75 26.43
C ASN A 461 30.49 13.98 26.98
N ASN A 462 29.80 15.05 26.58
CA ASN A 462 28.44 15.30 27.02
C ASN A 462 27.46 14.66 26.05
N ILE A 463 26.45 13.97 26.55
CA ILE A 463 25.36 13.37 25.79
C ILE A 463 24.07 14.07 26.19
N PHE A 464 23.35 14.65 25.24
CA PHE A 464 22.07 15.32 25.45
C PHE A 464 20.95 14.43 24.92
N ILE A 465 19.94 14.15 25.73
CA ILE A 465 18.80 13.28 25.42
C ILE A 465 17.53 14.03 25.82
N ALA A 466 16.79 14.58 24.86
CA ALA A 466 15.63 15.39 25.17
C ALA A 466 14.63 15.44 24.01
N GLY A 467 13.36 15.70 24.29
CA GLY A 467 12.34 15.90 23.27
C GLY A 467 11.18 16.76 23.74
N ASN A 468 10.12 16.80 22.94
CA ASN A 468 8.90 17.53 23.31
C ASN A 468 8.14 16.76 24.39
N GLU A 469 7.93 17.41 25.53
CA GLU A 469 7.26 16.86 26.71
C GLU A 469 5.98 17.61 27.09
N ASP A 470 5.61 18.61 26.27
CA ASP A 470 4.42 19.42 26.46
C ASP A 470 3.14 18.64 26.10
N GLY A 471 2.07 18.87 26.86
CA GLY A 471 0.78 18.22 26.63
C GLY A 471 0.88 16.69 26.59
N PRO A 472 0.37 16.03 25.53
CA PRO A 472 0.36 14.56 25.44
C PRO A 472 1.70 13.95 25.00
N TYR A 473 2.70 14.74 24.59
CA TYR A 473 3.91 14.23 23.94
C TYR A 473 4.89 13.56 24.90
N GLN A 474 5.61 12.54 24.42
CA GLN A 474 6.53 11.70 25.19
C GLN A 474 7.97 11.75 24.65
N GLY A 475 8.34 12.83 23.96
CA GLY A 475 9.60 12.94 23.20
C GLY A 475 10.86 12.60 24.00
N THR A 476 10.97 13.05 25.25
CA THR A 476 12.13 12.75 26.12
C THR A 476 12.22 11.27 26.50
N ILE A 477 11.08 10.58 26.69
CA ILE A 477 11.05 9.12 26.94
C ILE A 477 11.50 8.36 25.69
N TYR A 478 11.00 8.75 24.51
CA TYR A 478 11.43 8.12 23.25
C TYR A 478 12.91 8.34 22.97
N ALA A 479 13.45 9.52 23.30
CA ALA A 479 14.87 9.81 23.20
C ALA A 479 15.72 8.87 24.08
N ALA A 480 15.27 8.58 25.31
CA ALA A 480 15.96 7.65 26.20
C ALA A 480 16.02 6.24 25.63
N TYR A 481 14.91 5.72 25.11
CA TYR A 481 14.89 4.40 24.50
C TYR A 481 15.67 4.33 23.19
N ALA A 482 15.60 5.37 22.34
CA ALA A 482 16.42 5.45 21.13
C ALA A 482 17.93 5.50 21.46
N PHE A 483 18.33 6.20 22.54
CA PHE A 483 19.71 6.17 23.03
C PHE A 483 20.13 4.77 23.49
N LEU A 484 19.28 4.10 24.27
CA LEU A 484 19.51 2.73 24.73
C LEU A 484 19.62 1.72 23.56
N GLU A 485 18.85 1.90 22.48
CA GLU A 485 19.03 1.10 21.24
C GLU A 485 20.42 1.30 20.61
N LYS A 486 20.96 2.53 20.64
CA LYS A 486 22.30 2.83 20.11
C LYS A 486 23.44 2.20 20.91
N ILE A 487 23.21 1.82 22.16
CA ILE A 487 24.18 1.09 22.99
C ILE A 487 23.86 -0.41 23.11
N GLY A 488 22.90 -0.90 22.33
CA GLY A 488 22.70 -2.35 22.09
C GLY A 488 21.44 -2.96 22.72
N CYS A 489 20.59 -2.19 23.41
CA CYS A 489 19.32 -2.72 23.93
C CYS A 489 18.29 -2.94 22.79
N ARG A 490 17.41 -3.94 22.94
CA ARG A 490 16.27 -4.19 22.03
C ARG A 490 15.02 -4.62 22.81
N TRP A 491 13.84 -4.34 22.24
CA TRP A 491 12.52 -4.71 22.78
C TRP A 491 11.60 -5.24 21.68
N TYR A 492 11.86 -6.44 21.19
CA TYR A 492 11.11 -7.01 20.07
C TYR A 492 9.69 -7.40 20.44
N PHE A 493 9.47 -7.83 21.69
CA PHE A 493 8.16 -8.19 22.22
C PHE A 493 7.96 -7.64 23.64
N PRO A 494 6.70 -7.50 24.12
CA PRO A 494 6.40 -7.16 25.50
C PRO A 494 6.90 -8.23 26.49
N GLY A 495 7.44 -7.77 27.61
CA GLY A 495 7.96 -8.61 28.69
C GLY A 495 9.42 -9.01 28.50
N GLU A 496 9.99 -9.65 29.52
CA GLU A 496 11.44 -9.88 29.63
C GLU A 496 12.02 -10.75 28.50
N TRP A 497 11.29 -11.77 28.06
CA TRP A 497 11.76 -12.68 27.00
C TRP A 497 11.96 -11.98 25.64
N GLY A 498 11.22 -10.89 25.41
CA GLY A 498 11.30 -10.03 24.23
C GLY A 498 12.39 -8.97 24.29
N GLU A 499 13.08 -8.82 25.44
CA GLU A 499 14.18 -7.85 25.60
C GLU A 499 15.54 -8.49 25.29
N ILE A 500 16.41 -7.74 24.61
CA ILE A 500 17.84 -8.05 24.52
C ILE A 500 18.59 -6.95 25.25
N VAL A 501 19.28 -7.31 26.33
CA VAL A 501 20.09 -6.38 27.13
C VAL A 501 21.53 -6.89 27.20
N PRO A 502 22.49 -6.25 26.52
CA PRO A 502 23.88 -6.69 26.51
C PRO A 502 24.46 -6.78 27.92
N GLN A 503 25.04 -7.92 28.28
CA GLN A 503 25.71 -8.12 29.57
C GLN A 503 27.20 -7.78 29.43
N THR A 504 27.62 -6.62 29.95
CA THR A 504 29.00 -6.12 29.81
C THR A 504 29.43 -5.24 31.00
N LYS A 505 30.66 -5.41 31.48
CA LYS A 505 31.23 -4.56 32.54
C LYS A 505 31.64 -3.17 32.05
N ILE A 506 31.82 -3.00 30.75
CA ILE A 506 32.26 -1.74 30.13
C ILE A 506 31.17 -1.29 29.16
N ILE A 507 30.72 -0.06 29.33
CA ILE A 507 29.70 0.55 28.47
C ILE A 507 30.27 1.84 27.91
N SER A 508 30.14 1.99 26.60
CA SER A 508 30.41 3.24 25.90
C SER A 508 29.33 3.55 24.89
N SER A 509 29.21 4.83 24.57
CA SER A 509 28.27 5.32 23.56
C SER A 509 29.02 5.75 22.30
N PRO A 510 28.42 5.54 21.11
CA PRO A 510 28.90 6.17 19.88
C PRO A 510 28.78 7.71 19.96
N ILE A 511 29.31 8.41 18.95
CA ILE A 511 29.05 9.85 18.80
C ILE A 511 27.71 10.00 18.10
N ILE A 512 26.68 10.35 18.86
CA ILE A 512 25.29 10.40 18.38
C ILE A 512 24.94 11.82 17.91
N ASP A 513 24.27 11.94 16.77
CA ASP A 513 23.67 13.18 16.28
C ASP A 513 22.37 12.84 15.57
N ILE A 514 21.28 12.76 16.35
CA ILE A 514 19.95 12.39 15.92
C ILE A 514 19.00 13.55 16.19
N GLU A 515 18.24 13.92 15.16
CA GLU A 515 17.04 14.75 15.27
C GLU A 515 15.89 13.96 14.65
N ALA A 516 14.82 13.71 15.43
CA ALA A 516 13.75 12.80 15.03
C ALA A 516 12.38 13.44 15.21
N LYS A 517 11.52 13.26 14.22
CA LYS A 517 10.07 13.54 14.25
C LYS A 517 9.34 12.30 13.72
N PRO A 518 8.20 11.88 14.28
CA PRO A 518 7.47 10.75 13.73
C PRO A 518 6.79 11.11 12.41
N ASP A 519 6.77 10.17 11.46
CA ASP A 519 6.06 10.33 10.19
C ASP A 519 4.54 10.37 10.36
N PHE A 520 4.00 9.73 11.40
CA PHE A 520 2.58 9.76 11.75
C PHE A 520 2.38 10.29 13.18
N ALA A 521 1.40 11.16 13.38
CA ALA A 521 1.07 11.69 14.71
C ALA A 521 0.41 10.61 15.58
N MET A 522 -0.52 9.84 15.00
CA MET A 522 -1.22 8.75 15.68
C MET A 522 -0.50 7.43 15.42
N ARG A 523 -0.01 6.79 16.48
CA ARG A 523 0.79 5.56 16.41
C ARG A 523 0.37 4.61 17.52
N GLY A 524 -0.65 3.78 17.29
CA GLY A 524 -1.09 2.83 18.31
C GLY A 524 -1.63 1.54 17.73
N ILE A 525 -1.44 0.49 18.51
CA ILE A 525 -2.05 -0.83 18.34
C ILE A 525 -2.67 -1.17 19.70
N TRP A 526 -3.98 -1.40 19.76
CA TRP A 526 -4.67 -1.74 21.01
C TRP A 526 -5.04 -3.21 21.02
N LEU A 527 -4.85 -3.91 22.14
CA LEU A 527 -5.12 -5.33 22.21
C LEU A 527 -6.60 -5.58 22.52
N ASP A 528 -7.28 -6.30 21.64
CA ASP A 528 -8.68 -6.65 21.80
C ASP A 528 -8.91 -7.50 23.07
N GLY A 529 -9.92 -7.11 23.85
CA GLY A 529 -10.30 -7.77 25.09
C GLY A 529 -10.71 -9.23 24.91
N ARG A 530 -11.17 -9.65 23.72
CA ARG A 530 -11.56 -11.04 23.41
C ARG A 530 -10.42 -12.04 23.63
N TRP A 531 -9.17 -11.58 23.57
CA TRP A 531 -8.01 -12.45 23.76
C TRP A 531 -7.66 -12.71 25.22
N GLY A 532 -8.33 -12.01 26.15
CA GLY A 532 -8.22 -12.25 27.58
C GLY A 532 -6.82 -11.96 28.13
N LEU A 533 -6.41 -10.68 28.08
CA LEU A 533 -5.14 -10.22 28.65
C LEU A 533 -5.28 -9.83 30.12
N SER A 534 -4.44 -10.41 30.98
CA SER A 534 -4.37 -10.06 32.41
C SER A 534 -4.06 -8.58 32.65
N SER A 535 -4.54 -8.02 33.77
CA SER A 535 -4.32 -6.60 34.12
C SER A 535 -2.85 -6.24 34.24
N GLU A 536 -2.00 -7.18 34.65
CA GLU A 536 -0.56 -6.96 34.74
C GLU A 536 0.08 -6.91 33.35
N ASN A 537 -0.27 -7.84 32.45
CA ASN A 537 0.24 -7.81 31.09
C ASN A 537 -0.28 -6.61 30.28
N ARG A 538 -1.43 -6.02 30.60
CA ARG A 538 -1.82 -4.71 30.05
C ARG A 538 -0.80 -3.62 30.37
N LYS A 539 -0.28 -3.58 31.60
CA LYS A 539 0.76 -2.61 31.98
C LYS A 539 2.08 -2.92 31.26
N ILE A 540 2.46 -4.19 31.15
CA ILE A 540 3.68 -4.57 30.42
C ILE A 540 3.59 -4.15 28.95
N TYR A 541 2.43 -4.36 28.30
CA TYR A 541 2.19 -3.91 26.93
C TYR A 541 2.28 -2.39 26.81
N ALA A 542 1.66 -1.65 27.74
CA ALA A 542 1.74 -0.19 27.79
C ALA A 542 3.18 0.33 27.86
N GLN A 543 3.99 -0.26 28.76
CA GLN A 543 5.39 0.11 28.91
C GLN A 543 6.20 -0.26 27.67
N TRP A 544 5.92 -1.43 27.07
CA TRP A 544 6.52 -1.81 25.79
C TRP A 544 6.17 -0.84 24.67
N GLY A 545 4.93 -0.37 24.57
CA GLY A 545 4.50 0.65 23.61
C GLY A 545 5.34 1.93 23.69
N LYS A 546 5.67 2.39 24.91
CA LYS A 546 6.60 3.53 25.10
C LYS A 546 8.01 3.23 24.59
N LYS A 547 8.53 2.02 24.84
CA LYS A 547 9.86 1.58 24.39
C LYS A 547 10.02 1.61 22.88
N VAL A 548 8.96 1.25 22.14
CA VAL A 548 8.98 1.18 20.67
C VAL A 548 8.46 2.44 19.99
N GLY A 549 7.89 3.39 20.74
CA GLY A 549 7.52 4.72 20.24
C GLY A 549 6.05 4.93 19.89
N PHE A 550 5.14 4.11 20.41
CA PHE A 550 3.70 4.32 20.26
C PHE A 550 3.22 5.54 21.06
N SER A 551 2.27 6.29 20.48
CA SER A 551 1.65 7.49 21.04
C SER A 551 0.38 7.21 21.84
N CYS A 552 -0.02 5.95 21.93
CA CYS A 552 -1.28 5.52 22.53
C CYS A 552 -1.17 5.35 24.05
N ASP A 553 -2.33 5.24 24.69
CA ASP A 553 -2.41 4.99 26.12
C ASP A 553 -2.03 3.56 26.52
N HIS A 554 -2.19 3.27 27.80
CA HIS A 554 -1.86 1.98 28.40
C HIS A 554 -2.72 0.80 27.91
N THR A 555 -3.76 1.04 27.13
CA THR A 555 -4.57 0.02 26.46
C THR A 555 -4.29 -0.06 24.95
N GLY A 556 -3.47 0.85 24.43
CA GLY A 556 -3.26 1.07 23.01
C GLY A 556 -4.24 2.05 22.37
N GLY A 557 -5.13 2.66 23.18
CA GLY A 557 -6.14 3.61 22.75
C GLY A 557 -5.56 4.97 22.36
N GLN A 558 -6.16 5.62 21.36
CA GLN A 558 -5.72 6.93 20.87
C GLN A 558 -6.18 8.06 21.81
N GLN A 559 -5.25 8.91 22.25
CA GLN A 559 -5.56 10.06 23.12
C GLN A 559 -5.58 11.40 22.40
N LEU A 560 -5.22 11.43 21.11
CA LEU A 560 -5.10 12.67 20.36
C LEU A 560 -6.47 13.16 19.84
N TYR A 561 -7.42 12.27 19.58
CA TYR A 561 -8.79 12.66 19.21
C TYR A 561 -9.82 11.94 20.10
N PRO A 562 -11.06 12.45 20.21
CA PRO A 562 -12.18 11.66 20.72
C PRO A 562 -12.32 10.36 19.91
N VAL A 563 -12.56 9.23 20.57
CA VAL A 563 -12.66 7.92 19.91
C VAL A 563 -14.13 7.61 19.58
N PRO A 564 -14.49 7.41 18.30
CA PRO A 564 -15.85 7.02 17.91
C PRO A 564 -16.02 5.50 18.02
N GLY A 565 -16.07 4.97 19.25
CA GLY A 565 -16.25 3.54 19.50
C GLY A 565 -17.59 2.98 19.00
N ASP A 566 -17.66 1.67 18.75
CA ASP A 566 -18.85 1.04 18.16
C ASP A 566 -20.10 1.26 19.00
N GLY A 567 -21.15 1.73 18.34
CA GLY A 567 -22.41 2.07 18.99
C GLY A 567 -22.35 3.29 19.89
N TYR A 568 -21.30 4.12 19.80
CA TYR A 568 -21.18 5.27 20.69
C TYR A 568 -22.26 6.33 20.46
N LEU A 569 -22.96 6.28 19.33
CA LEU A 569 -24.00 7.21 18.95
C LEU A 569 -25.10 7.35 20.02
N ALA A 570 -25.58 6.28 20.66
CA ALA A 570 -26.73 6.37 21.57
C ALA A 570 -26.40 6.74 23.03
N TRP A 571 -25.13 6.89 23.42
CA TRP A 571 -24.78 7.15 24.83
C TRP A 571 -25.40 8.42 25.42
N PRO A 572 -25.47 9.55 24.70
CA PRO A 572 -26.15 10.74 25.21
C PRO A 572 -27.67 10.60 25.28
N LEU A 573 -28.27 9.52 24.76
CA LEU A 573 -29.70 9.22 24.86
C LEU A 573 -29.87 7.75 25.27
N PRO A 574 -29.52 7.37 26.52
CA PRO A 574 -29.53 5.99 26.93
C PRO A 574 -30.95 5.42 26.93
N PRO A 575 -31.19 4.19 26.39
CA PRO A 575 -32.51 3.57 26.36
C PRO A 575 -33.22 3.52 27.70
N LYS A 576 -32.46 3.33 28.79
CA LYS A 576 -32.99 3.34 30.16
C LYS A 576 -33.76 4.61 30.53
N GLU A 577 -33.40 5.76 29.96
CA GLU A 577 -34.03 7.05 30.28
C GLU A 577 -35.11 7.44 29.26
N TYR A 578 -34.93 7.08 27.97
CA TYR A 578 -35.76 7.62 26.89
C TYR A 578 -36.60 6.57 26.14
N ALA A 579 -36.34 5.26 26.26
CA ALA A 579 -37.03 4.27 25.43
C ALA A 579 -38.53 4.15 25.73
N GLU A 580 -38.94 4.41 26.98
CA GLU A 580 -40.35 4.32 27.40
C GLU A 580 -41.16 5.56 27.00
N THR A 581 -40.58 6.76 27.18
CA THR A 581 -41.25 8.04 26.95
C THR A 581 -41.04 8.60 25.54
N HIS A 582 -39.93 8.23 24.89
CA HIS A 582 -39.51 8.72 23.57
C HIS A 582 -39.03 7.57 22.65
N PRO A 583 -39.85 6.52 22.43
CA PRO A 583 -39.46 5.43 21.52
C PRO A 583 -39.13 5.93 20.11
N GLU A 584 -39.69 7.06 19.67
CA GLU A 584 -39.43 7.71 18.37
C GLU A 584 -38.00 8.25 18.19
N PHE A 585 -37.20 8.31 19.26
CA PHE A 585 -35.77 8.68 19.16
C PHE A 585 -34.91 7.56 18.57
N TYR A 586 -35.39 6.33 18.60
CA TYR A 586 -34.64 5.13 18.22
C TYR A 586 -35.03 4.61 16.85
N ALA A 587 -34.18 3.84 16.18
CA ALA A 587 -34.45 3.36 14.82
C ALA A 587 -35.68 2.44 14.72
N MET A 588 -36.35 2.51 13.56
CA MET A 588 -37.41 1.59 13.15
C MET A 588 -36.81 0.50 12.25
N ASP A 589 -37.17 -0.76 12.46
CA ASP A 589 -36.73 -1.89 11.64
C ASP A 589 -37.53 -2.02 10.32
N LYS A 590 -37.12 -2.97 9.46
CA LYS A 590 -37.79 -3.25 8.18
C LYS A 590 -39.27 -3.67 8.32
N THR A 591 -39.70 -4.10 9.52
CA THR A 591 -41.08 -4.50 9.80
C THR A 591 -41.95 -3.35 10.28
N GLY A 592 -41.38 -2.15 10.42
CA GLY A 592 -42.07 -0.97 10.94
C GLY A 592 -42.11 -0.88 12.46
N LYS A 593 -41.33 -1.70 13.18
CA LYS A 593 -41.30 -1.73 14.65
C LYS A 593 -40.04 -1.07 15.21
N ARG A 594 -40.15 -0.45 16.39
CA ARG A 594 -39.01 0.06 17.16
C ARG A 594 -38.72 -0.91 18.30
N ASN A 595 -37.75 -1.80 18.13
CA ASN A 595 -37.44 -2.87 19.08
C ASN A 595 -36.52 -2.42 20.24
N VAL A 596 -36.69 -1.18 20.71
CA VAL A 596 -35.91 -0.63 21.82
C VAL A 596 -36.68 -0.78 23.13
N THR A 597 -35.98 -1.09 24.21
CA THR A 597 -36.54 -1.16 25.56
C THR A 597 -35.63 -0.46 26.55
N PRO A 598 -36.09 -0.13 27.78
CA PRO A 598 -35.21 0.40 28.83
C PRO A 598 -34.03 -0.53 29.21
N LYS A 599 -34.06 -1.81 28.80
CA LYS A 599 -32.98 -2.79 29.00
C LYS A 599 -31.99 -2.85 27.84
N SER A 600 -32.30 -2.22 26.71
CA SER A 600 -31.41 -2.16 25.55
C SER A 600 -30.12 -1.42 25.92
N TYR A 601 -28.98 -1.97 25.52
CA TYR A 601 -27.69 -1.35 25.81
C TYR A 601 -27.37 -0.27 24.77
N PRO A 602 -26.86 0.91 25.16
CA PRO A 602 -26.59 2.01 24.22
C PRO A 602 -25.75 1.59 23.00
N SER A 603 -24.68 0.81 23.20
CA SER A 603 -23.80 0.39 22.09
C SER A 603 -24.47 -0.51 21.03
N PHE A 604 -25.63 -1.09 21.32
CA PHE A 604 -26.39 -1.89 20.34
C PHE A 604 -27.66 -1.19 19.87
N THR A 605 -27.79 0.11 20.16
CA THR A 605 -29.01 0.86 19.88
C THR A 605 -28.75 1.93 18.82
N MET A 606 -29.54 1.89 17.75
CA MET A 606 -29.47 2.88 16.68
C MET A 606 -30.49 4.01 16.91
N LEU A 607 -30.08 5.26 16.66
CA LEU A 607 -30.95 6.44 16.75
C LEU A 607 -31.64 6.77 15.42
N CYS A 608 -32.81 7.40 15.49
CA CYS A 608 -33.54 7.93 14.36
C CYS A 608 -32.99 9.33 13.99
N LEU A 609 -31.95 9.38 13.15
CA LEU A 609 -31.24 10.62 12.83
C LEU A 609 -32.07 11.69 12.12
N SER A 610 -33.26 11.38 11.60
CA SER A 610 -34.17 12.38 11.00
C SER A 610 -35.05 13.10 12.03
N ASN A 611 -35.18 12.57 13.25
CA ASN A 611 -36.04 13.13 14.30
C ASN A 611 -35.41 14.40 14.93
N GLN A 612 -36.06 15.56 14.75
CA GLN A 612 -35.51 16.84 15.24
C GLN A 612 -35.52 16.97 16.77
N GLN A 613 -36.51 16.39 17.47
CA GLN A 613 -36.58 16.43 18.93
C GLN A 613 -35.44 15.60 19.55
N MET A 614 -35.17 14.43 18.96
CA MET A 614 -34.02 13.60 19.32
C MET A 614 -32.72 14.39 19.20
N GLN A 615 -32.49 15.05 18.06
CA GLN A 615 -31.27 15.84 17.83
C GLN A 615 -31.10 16.98 18.85
N GLN A 616 -32.19 17.67 19.21
CA GLN A 616 -32.17 18.75 20.20
C GLN A 616 -31.80 18.23 21.60
N GLU A 617 -32.43 17.13 22.03
CA GLU A 617 -32.13 16.52 23.33
C GLU A 617 -30.71 15.95 23.37
N TYR A 618 -30.24 15.37 22.26
CA TYR A 618 -28.85 14.93 22.11
C TYR A 618 -27.86 16.08 22.34
N ILE A 619 -28.04 17.19 21.64
CA ILE A 619 -27.18 18.37 21.74
C ILE A 619 -27.18 18.93 23.17
N LYS A 620 -28.34 18.97 23.82
CA LYS A 620 -28.46 19.37 25.23
C LYS A 620 -27.63 18.46 26.14
N ASN A 621 -27.76 17.14 26.01
CA ASN A 621 -27.04 16.18 26.84
C ASN A 621 -25.52 16.24 26.62
N VAL A 622 -25.08 16.45 25.38
CA VAL A 622 -23.65 16.66 25.06
C VAL A 622 -23.13 17.96 25.67
N ARG A 623 -23.90 19.06 25.61
CA ARG A 623 -23.53 20.32 26.27
C ARG A 623 -23.40 20.14 27.77
N GLU A 624 -24.37 19.49 28.41
CA GLU A 624 -24.32 19.17 29.84
C GLU A 624 -23.12 18.29 30.19
N ALA A 625 -22.70 17.39 29.30
CA ALA A 625 -21.50 16.59 29.48
C ALA A 625 -20.21 17.43 29.43
N PHE A 626 -20.09 18.36 28.48
CA PHE A 626 -18.97 19.32 28.44
C PHE A 626 -18.95 20.27 29.66
N GLU A 627 -20.11 20.55 30.25
CA GLU A 627 -20.24 21.32 31.50
C GLU A 627 -19.99 20.47 32.76
N GLY A 628 -19.71 19.16 32.62
CA GLY A 628 -19.46 18.24 33.73
C GLY A 628 -20.71 17.81 34.52
N LYS A 629 -21.91 18.15 34.03
CA LYS A 629 -23.20 17.77 34.66
C LYS A 629 -23.59 16.32 34.36
N ARG A 630 -23.13 15.78 33.23
CA ARG A 630 -23.31 14.39 32.80
C ARG A 630 -21.96 13.79 32.40
N LYS A 631 -21.86 12.46 32.41
CA LYS A 631 -20.66 11.75 31.97
C LYS A 631 -21.04 10.62 31.03
N PHE A 632 -20.45 10.62 29.84
CA PHE A 632 -20.61 9.58 28.83
C PHE A 632 -19.23 9.09 28.39
N PRO A 633 -19.09 7.81 28.00
CA PRO A 633 -17.79 7.27 27.56
C PRO A 633 -17.30 7.89 26.25
N ASN A 634 -18.19 8.48 25.46
CA ASN A 634 -17.89 9.04 24.14
C ASN A 634 -17.66 10.56 24.14
N VAL A 635 -17.69 11.21 25.31
CA VAL A 635 -17.47 12.66 25.48
C VAL A 635 -16.26 12.89 26.38
N SER A 636 -15.33 13.72 25.94
CA SER A 636 -14.15 14.15 26.70
C SER A 636 -13.92 15.66 26.53
N ASP A 637 -12.92 16.21 27.23
CA ASP A 637 -12.58 17.63 27.12
C ASP A 637 -12.21 18.06 25.69
N LEU A 638 -11.69 17.11 24.88
CA LEU A 638 -11.34 17.31 23.47
C LEU A 638 -12.57 17.40 22.56
N GLY A 639 -13.68 16.76 22.92
CA GLY A 639 -14.88 16.70 22.11
C GLY A 639 -15.66 15.39 22.23
N ILE A 640 -16.31 14.98 21.14
CA ILE A 640 -17.21 13.83 21.12
C ILE A 640 -16.88 12.87 19.96
N GLY A 641 -16.91 11.57 20.25
CA GLY A 641 -16.86 10.50 19.26
C GLY A 641 -18.25 9.90 19.03
N ILE A 642 -18.64 9.72 17.77
CA ILE A 642 -19.91 9.07 17.41
C ILE A 642 -19.70 7.98 16.34
N SER A 643 -20.30 6.83 16.58
CA SER A 643 -20.42 5.74 15.62
C SER A 643 -21.75 5.05 15.85
N PRO A 644 -22.54 4.74 14.82
CA PRO A 644 -23.65 3.81 14.95
C PRO A 644 -23.21 2.42 15.48
N PRO A 645 -24.16 1.56 15.87
CA PRO A 645 -23.84 0.19 16.24
C PRO A 645 -23.07 -0.55 15.14
N ASP A 646 -22.32 -1.56 15.56
CA ASP A 646 -21.54 -2.44 14.67
C ASP A 646 -22.46 -3.08 13.59
N GLY A 647 -21.89 -3.35 12.41
CA GLY A 647 -22.58 -3.89 11.24
C GLY A 647 -23.40 -2.86 10.47
N VAL A 648 -24.61 -3.25 10.04
CA VAL A 648 -25.46 -2.51 9.08
C VAL A 648 -26.76 -1.96 9.70
N PRO A 649 -26.77 -1.34 10.90
CA PRO A 649 -27.99 -0.78 11.47
C PRO A 649 -28.48 0.42 10.65
N TYR A 650 -29.78 0.44 10.36
CA TYR A 650 -30.44 1.50 9.59
C TYR A 650 -31.84 1.76 10.14
N CYS A 651 -32.34 3.01 10.01
CA CYS A 651 -33.70 3.36 10.42
C CYS A 651 -34.64 3.42 9.20
N TYR A 652 -35.67 2.59 9.20
CA TYR A 652 -36.62 2.43 8.09
C TYR A 652 -37.90 3.26 8.26
N CYS A 653 -37.88 4.32 9.09
CA CYS A 653 -39.01 5.24 9.15
C CYS A 653 -39.13 6.03 7.85
N GLU A 654 -40.35 6.47 7.52
CA GLU A 654 -40.68 7.19 6.28
C GLU A 654 -39.73 8.38 6.02
N THR A 655 -39.41 9.16 7.05
CA THR A 655 -38.51 10.32 6.90
C THR A 655 -37.06 9.93 6.62
N CYS A 656 -36.52 8.89 7.26
CA CYS A 656 -35.17 8.42 6.95
C CYS A 656 -35.10 7.85 5.54
N LEU A 657 -36.09 7.05 5.14
CA LEU A 657 -36.17 6.50 3.78
C LEU A 657 -36.26 7.60 2.73
N ALA A 658 -37.03 8.66 2.99
CA ALA A 658 -37.16 9.81 2.09
C ALA A 658 -35.89 10.67 2.00
N GLN A 659 -35.04 10.68 3.04
CA GLN A 659 -33.78 11.42 3.05
C GLN A 659 -32.62 10.65 2.42
N SER A 660 -32.71 9.31 2.41
CA SER A 660 -31.71 8.44 1.83
C SER A 660 -31.46 8.78 0.36
N GLN A 661 -30.18 8.90 -0.02
CA GLN A 661 -29.80 8.99 -1.43
C GLN A 661 -29.78 7.61 -2.12
N ASN A 662 -30.08 6.53 -1.37
CA ASN A 662 -30.15 5.15 -1.86
C ASN A 662 -28.88 4.68 -2.59
N PHE A 663 -27.70 5.21 -2.20
CA PHE A 663 -26.42 4.65 -2.63
C PHE A 663 -26.25 3.24 -2.04
N ASN A 664 -25.81 2.28 -2.86
CA ASN A 664 -25.61 0.89 -2.47
C ASN A 664 -24.23 0.42 -2.94
N TYR A 665 -23.17 0.87 -2.26
CA TYR A 665 -21.76 0.57 -2.52
C TYR A 665 -21.00 0.72 -1.19
N PRO A 666 -20.01 -0.11 -0.75
CA PRO A 666 -19.31 -1.24 -1.36
C PRO A 666 -20.08 -2.24 -2.20
N ASN A 667 -19.47 -2.89 -3.20
CA ASN A 667 -20.04 -4.12 -3.76
C ASN A 667 -20.26 -5.23 -2.70
N TYR A 668 -19.51 -5.21 -1.60
CA TYR A 668 -19.57 -6.19 -0.50
C TYR A 668 -20.52 -5.79 0.65
N ILE A 669 -21.16 -4.62 0.58
CA ILE A 669 -22.16 -4.20 1.57
C ILE A 669 -23.51 -4.12 0.86
N HIS A 670 -24.29 -5.19 0.92
CA HIS A 670 -25.55 -5.31 0.21
C HIS A 670 -26.72 -4.57 0.91
N GLU A 671 -26.53 -3.29 1.24
CA GLU A 671 -27.54 -2.45 1.89
C GLU A 671 -27.26 -0.96 1.62
N ARG A 672 -28.30 -0.13 1.79
CA ARG A 672 -28.23 1.32 1.57
C ARG A 672 -27.20 2.00 2.48
N MET A 673 -26.36 2.85 1.91
CA MET A 673 -25.43 3.69 2.64
C MET A 673 -26.15 4.75 3.48
N GLN A 674 -25.56 5.04 4.63
CA GLN A 674 -26.05 5.99 5.64
C GLN A 674 -25.06 7.14 5.91
N SER A 675 -24.07 7.33 5.03
CA SER A 675 -23.07 8.38 5.19
C SER A 675 -23.68 9.78 5.21
N GLU A 676 -24.67 10.06 4.37
CA GLU A 676 -25.31 11.38 4.30
C GLU A 676 -25.97 11.77 5.63
N GLU A 677 -26.75 10.87 6.23
CA GLU A 677 -27.51 11.11 7.44
C GLU A 677 -26.59 11.25 8.66
N VAL A 678 -25.60 10.36 8.78
CA VAL A 678 -24.66 10.36 9.91
C VAL A 678 -23.77 11.59 9.87
N PHE A 679 -23.18 11.91 8.71
CA PHE A 679 -22.30 13.07 8.61
C PHE A 679 -23.08 14.40 8.62
N SER A 680 -24.32 14.44 8.14
CA SER A 680 -25.19 15.61 8.32
C SER A 680 -25.45 15.89 9.80
N PHE A 681 -25.73 14.85 10.59
CA PHE A 681 -25.88 15.00 12.04
C PHE A 681 -24.57 15.43 12.71
N ALA A 682 -23.45 14.82 12.32
CA ALA A 682 -22.13 15.19 12.83
C ALA A 682 -21.77 16.65 12.54
N VAL A 683 -22.12 17.17 11.36
CA VAL A 683 -21.94 18.59 11.00
C VAL A 683 -22.74 19.50 11.93
N LYS A 684 -23.97 19.13 12.31
CA LYS A 684 -24.76 19.91 13.28
C LYS A 684 -24.05 19.98 14.65
N LEU A 685 -23.46 18.88 15.10
CA LEU A 685 -22.65 18.87 16.33
C LEU A 685 -21.42 19.76 16.18
N ALA A 686 -20.72 19.66 15.05
CA ALA A 686 -19.51 20.41 14.77
C ALA A 686 -19.76 21.92 14.71
N ASP A 687 -20.89 22.34 14.12
CA ASP A 687 -21.34 23.73 14.09
C ASP A 687 -21.77 24.24 15.47
N THR A 688 -22.33 23.37 16.32
CA THR A 688 -22.77 23.73 17.67
C THR A 688 -21.62 23.87 18.66
N PHE A 689 -20.56 23.07 18.49
CA PHE A 689 -19.38 23.03 19.36
C PHE A 689 -18.10 23.30 18.55
N PRO A 690 -17.90 24.53 18.03
CA PRO A 690 -16.80 24.83 17.10
C PRO A 690 -15.40 24.76 17.71
N ASP A 691 -15.29 24.77 19.05
CA ASP A 691 -14.05 24.59 19.81
C ASP A 691 -13.76 23.13 20.19
N LYS A 692 -14.66 22.21 19.84
CA LYS A 692 -14.57 20.78 20.16
C LYS A 692 -14.42 19.94 18.90
N TRP A 693 -13.70 18.82 19.00
CA TRP A 693 -13.63 17.82 17.94
C TRP A 693 -14.91 16.98 17.86
N VAL A 694 -15.37 16.71 16.65
CA VAL A 694 -16.42 15.71 16.37
C VAL A 694 -15.80 14.59 15.55
N ALA A 695 -15.51 13.47 16.21
CA ALA A 695 -14.97 12.29 15.56
C ALA A 695 -16.09 11.35 15.12
N VAL A 696 -16.01 10.85 13.89
CA VAL A 696 -17.02 9.97 13.29
C VAL A 696 -16.34 8.74 12.71
N SER A 697 -16.93 7.55 12.93
CA SER A 697 -16.48 6.32 12.29
C SER A 697 -17.04 6.20 10.86
N ALA A 698 -16.15 6.08 9.88
CA ALA A 698 -16.46 5.66 8.52
C ALA A 698 -16.30 4.14 8.44
N TYR A 699 -17.40 3.42 8.67
CA TYR A 699 -17.43 1.96 8.82
C TYR A 699 -18.77 1.40 8.31
N ALA A 700 -18.71 0.25 7.63
CA ALA A 700 -19.86 -0.44 7.05
C ALA A 700 -20.73 0.50 6.19
N LEU A 701 -22.00 0.72 6.54
CA LEU A 701 -22.91 1.63 5.80
C LEU A 701 -22.44 3.09 5.75
N ARG A 702 -21.32 3.44 6.40
CA ARG A 702 -20.76 4.79 6.47
C ARG A 702 -19.35 4.87 5.90
N GLU A 703 -18.90 3.82 5.24
CA GLU A 703 -17.56 3.73 4.67
C GLU A 703 -17.34 4.74 3.55
N MET A 704 -18.34 4.91 2.67
CA MET A 704 -18.27 5.93 1.63
C MET A 704 -18.32 7.36 2.20
N PRO A 705 -17.53 8.29 1.67
CA PRO A 705 -17.69 9.71 1.96
C PRO A 705 -19.08 10.20 1.54
N PRO A 706 -19.71 11.10 2.31
CA PRO A 706 -20.95 11.73 1.89
C PRO A 706 -20.69 12.57 0.63
N GLN A 707 -21.62 12.51 -0.32
CA GLN A 707 -21.60 13.24 -1.58
C GLN A 707 -22.21 14.64 -1.42
N GLY A 708 -23.20 14.79 -0.54
CA GLY A 708 -23.93 16.05 -0.29
C GLY A 708 -23.48 16.84 0.94
N VAL A 709 -22.67 16.26 1.83
CA VAL A 709 -22.29 16.89 3.11
C VAL A 709 -20.91 17.52 3.07
N LYS A 710 -20.84 18.82 3.37
CA LYS A 710 -19.59 19.53 3.59
C LYS A 710 -19.12 19.39 5.04
N LEU A 711 -17.99 18.72 5.27
CA LEU A 711 -17.39 18.59 6.60
C LEU A 711 -16.86 19.94 7.13
N ARG A 712 -16.77 20.05 8.47
CA ARG A 712 -16.22 21.22 9.16
C ARG A 712 -14.77 20.99 9.59
N PRO A 713 -13.96 22.05 9.79
CA PRO A 713 -12.55 21.92 10.18
C PRO A 713 -12.32 21.14 11.48
N ASN A 714 -13.29 21.14 12.39
CA ASN A 714 -13.26 20.41 13.68
C ASN A 714 -13.83 18.98 13.59
N MET A 715 -13.90 18.40 12.40
CA MET A 715 -14.34 17.02 12.21
C MET A 715 -13.17 16.08 11.90
N VAL A 716 -13.24 14.89 12.50
CA VAL A 716 -12.24 13.82 12.39
C VAL A 716 -12.93 12.56 11.89
N VAL A 717 -12.27 11.84 10.99
CA VAL A 717 -12.77 10.58 10.46
C VAL A 717 -11.84 9.45 10.90
N MET A 718 -12.40 8.50 11.65
CA MET A 718 -11.78 7.19 11.84
C MET A 718 -12.27 6.29 10.70
N TYR A 719 -11.40 5.95 9.76
CA TYR A 719 -11.78 5.08 8.65
C TYR A 719 -11.42 3.62 8.98
N ALA A 720 -12.43 2.73 8.98
CA ALA A 720 -12.28 1.31 9.29
C ALA A 720 -12.64 0.43 8.07
N PRO A 721 -11.69 0.14 7.17
CA PRO A 721 -11.94 -0.60 5.94
C PRO A 721 -11.99 -2.12 6.17
N ILE A 722 -13.06 -2.62 6.81
CA ILE A 722 -13.19 -4.04 7.18
C ILE A 722 -13.08 -5.03 6.01
N SER A 723 -13.41 -4.58 4.80
CA SER A 723 -13.40 -5.39 3.58
C SER A 723 -12.07 -5.40 2.84
N CYS A 724 -11.09 -4.58 3.26
CA CYS A 724 -9.88 -4.39 2.48
C CYS A 724 -8.97 -5.62 2.51
N CYS A 725 -8.60 -6.15 1.35
CA CYS A 725 -7.76 -7.35 1.28
C CYS A 725 -6.47 -7.23 2.10
N VAL A 726 -6.24 -8.13 3.07
CA VAL A 726 -5.03 -8.11 3.92
C VAL A 726 -3.83 -8.82 3.29
N LEU A 727 -4.04 -9.58 2.21
CA LEU A 727 -3.00 -10.36 1.53
C LEU A 727 -2.22 -9.57 0.48
N HIS A 728 -2.76 -8.47 -0.05
CA HIS A 728 -2.13 -7.67 -1.11
C HIS A 728 -1.82 -6.25 -0.65
N PRO A 729 -0.75 -5.61 -1.16
CA PRO A 729 -0.43 -4.22 -0.83
C PRO A 729 -1.26 -3.20 -1.63
N ASN A 730 -1.28 -1.94 -1.16
CA ASN A 730 -2.07 -0.83 -1.74
C ASN A 730 -1.62 -0.40 -3.15
N ASN A 731 -0.47 -0.88 -3.63
CA ASN A 731 0.01 -0.63 -4.99
C ASN A 731 -0.24 -1.80 -5.95
N ASP A 732 -0.94 -2.85 -5.51
CA ASP A 732 -1.36 -3.95 -6.37
C ASP A 732 -2.59 -3.56 -7.19
N GLN A 733 -2.41 -3.46 -8.51
CA GLN A 733 -3.47 -3.09 -9.45
C GLN A 733 -4.43 -4.25 -9.76
N THR A 734 -4.05 -5.49 -9.40
CA THR A 734 -4.89 -6.68 -9.56
C THR A 734 -5.74 -6.98 -8.32
N CYS A 735 -5.66 -6.13 -7.29
CA CYS A 735 -6.49 -6.22 -6.10
C CYS A 735 -7.52 -5.09 -6.08
N TRP A 736 -8.70 -5.34 -6.65
CA TRP A 736 -9.79 -4.37 -6.70
C TRP A 736 -10.17 -3.84 -5.31
N ARG A 737 -10.20 -4.68 -4.26
CA ARG A 737 -10.52 -4.25 -2.89
C ARG A 737 -9.54 -3.21 -2.34
N ARG A 738 -8.24 -3.34 -2.67
CA ARG A 738 -7.21 -2.35 -2.29
C ARG A 738 -7.37 -1.07 -3.09
N THR A 739 -7.64 -1.18 -4.39
CA THR A 739 -7.88 -0.03 -5.27
C THR A 739 -9.09 0.78 -4.81
N GLU A 740 -10.20 0.11 -4.52
CA GLU A 740 -11.44 0.73 -4.01
C GLU A 740 -11.21 1.42 -2.66
N MET A 741 -10.63 0.71 -1.68
CA MET A 741 -10.30 1.29 -0.37
C MET A 741 -9.40 2.53 -0.51
N MET A 742 -8.39 2.48 -1.37
CA MET A 742 -7.51 3.64 -1.61
C MET A 742 -8.24 4.81 -2.30
N CYS A 743 -9.22 4.52 -3.15
CA CYS A 743 -10.08 5.56 -3.73
C CYS A 743 -10.97 6.22 -2.68
N ILE A 744 -11.56 5.43 -1.78
CA ILE A 744 -12.38 5.90 -0.65
C ILE A 744 -11.53 6.74 0.31
N LEU A 745 -10.37 6.23 0.75
CA LEU A 745 -9.47 6.93 1.66
C LEU A 745 -8.98 8.28 1.10
N LYS A 746 -8.60 8.32 -0.20
CA LYS A 746 -8.21 9.57 -0.87
C LYS A 746 -9.36 10.57 -0.98
N GLN A 747 -10.61 10.11 -1.01
CA GLN A 747 -11.77 11.01 -0.97
C GLN A 747 -11.96 11.58 0.43
N TRP A 748 -11.86 10.76 1.48
CA TRP A 748 -11.90 11.25 2.86
C TRP A 748 -10.83 12.31 3.14
N LEU A 749 -9.60 12.08 2.70
CA LEU A 749 -8.48 13.01 2.87
C LEU A 749 -8.64 14.34 2.10
N LYS A 750 -9.52 14.40 1.08
CA LYS A 750 -9.90 15.68 0.44
C LYS A 750 -10.90 16.47 1.28
N LEU A 751 -11.71 15.80 2.10
CA LEU A 751 -12.74 16.44 2.92
C LEU A 751 -12.18 16.97 4.24
N THR A 752 -11.20 16.28 4.83
CA THR A 752 -10.51 16.71 6.05
C THR A 752 -9.09 16.13 6.11
N PRO A 753 -8.08 16.86 6.64
CA PRO A 753 -6.76 16.32 6.92
C PRO A 753 -6.74 15.43 8.19
N HIS A 754 -7.87 15.36 8.91
CA HIS A 754 -8.00 14.62 10.16
C HIS A 754 -8.59 13.24 9.91
N VAL A 755 -7.92 12.45 9.08
CA VAL A 755 -8.27 11.04 8.82
C VAL A 755 -7.21 10.14 9.40
N TRP A 756 -7.62 9.17 10.20
CA TRP A 756 -6.75 8.11 10.72
C TRP A 756 -7.39 6.74 10.46
N LEU A 757 -6.53 5.72 10.29
CA LEU A 757 -6.98 4.37 9.98
C LEU A 757 -7.15 3.53 11.24
N TYR A 758 -8.29 2.87 11.30
CA TYR A 758 -8.52 1.71 12.13
C TYR A 758 -8.37 0.48 11.23
N ASP A 759 -7.17 -0.10 11.17
CA ASP A 759 -6.93 -1.37 10.48
C ASP A 759 -6.69 -2.50 11.50
N TYR A 760 -6.66 -3.74 11.02
CA TYR A 760 -6.55 -4.93 11.87
C TYR A 760 -5.15 -5.53 11.79
N THR A 761 -4.60 -5.90 12.95
CA THR A 761 -3.29 -6.55 13.07
C THR A 761 -3.34 -7.59 14.19
N PRO A 762 -3.37 -8.89 13.93
CA PRO A 762 -3.21 -9.51 12.63
C PRO A 762 -4.32 -9.15 11.65
N GLY A 763 -4.00 -9.20 10.36
CA GLY A 763 -4.98 -8.96 9.30
C GLY A 763 -6.03 -10.09 9.19
N LEU A 764 -5.68 -11.29 9.66
CA LEU A 764 -6.58 -12.44 9.74
C LEU A 764 -7.39 -12.40 11.04
N LEU A 765 -8.68 -12.05 10.96
CA LEU A 765 -9.54 -11.68 12.09
C LEU A 765 -9.95 -12.87 12.97
N VAL A 766 -10.30 -13.98 12.33
CA VAL A 766 -10.59 -15.26 12.99
C VAL A 766 -9.52 -16.24 12.56
N SER A 767 -8.94 -16.94 13.54
CA SER A 767 -7.63 -17.55 13.30
C SER A 767 -7.46 -18.87 14.07
N GLY A 768 -6.83 -19.83 13.41
CA GLY A 768 -6.07 -20.93 13.98
C GLY A 768 -4.60 -20.57 14.25
N PHE A 769 -4.28 -19.27 14.20
CA PHE A 769 -3.00 -18.66 14.54
C PHE A 769 -1.84 -19.08 13.63
N VAL A 770 -2.09 -19.03 12.32
CA VAL A 770 -1.08 -19.26 11.28
C VAL A 770 -0.24 -17.99 11.01
N PRO A 771 0.98 -18.11 10.45
CA PRO A 771 1.83 -16.96 10.12
C PRO A 771 1.18 -15.99 9.14
N GLU A 772 1.31 -14.68 9.42
CA GLU A 772 0.84 -13.60 8.55
C GLU A 772 1.98 -12.84 7.86
N ARG A 773 1.62 -11.94 6.92
CA ARG A 773 2.53 -11.13 6.11
C ARG A 773 2.51 -9.63 6.41
N ASP A 774 2.03 -9.21 7.59
CA ASP A 774 1.83 -7.77 7.88
C ASP A 774 3.15 -6.98 7.85
N VAL A 775 4.30 -7.59 8.19
CA VAL A 775 5.62 -6.92 8.07
C VAL A 775 5.88 -6.48 6.63
N ALA A 776 5.82 -7.42 5.68
CA ALA A 776 6.01 -7.12 4.26
C ALA A 776 4.91 -6.18 3.71
N ASN A 777 3.66 -6.34 4.16
CA ASN A 777 2.55 -5.54 3.68
C ASN A 777 2.64 -4.08 4.14
N PHE A 778 2.86 -3.87 5.44
CA PHE A 778 2.90 -2.55 6.06
C PHE A 778 4.14 -1.75 5.63
N ALA A 779 5.27 -2.42 5.35
CA ALA A 779 6.46 -1.78 4.78
C ALA A 779 6.18 -1.03 3.46
N ILE A 780 5.32 -1.58 2.61
CA ILE A 780 4.86 -0.93 1.37
C ILE A 780 3.82 0.14 1.69
N ASN A 781 2.81 -0.23 2.49
CA ASN A 781 1.62 0.59 2.69
C ASN A 781 1.89 1.84 3.52
N ALA A 782 2.79 1.80 4.52
CA ALA A 782 3.14 2.95 5.35
C ALA A 782 3.66 4.13 4.50
N ARG A 783 4.51 3.86 3.50
CA ARG A 783 5.00 4.90 2.57
C ARG A 783 3.86 5.53 1.78
N ILE A 784 2.93 4.72 1.28
CA ILE A 784 1.76 5.18 0.53
C ILE A 784 0.86 6.04 1.41
N TYR A 785 0.57 5.60 2.64
CA TYR A 785 -0.25 6.34 3.59
C TYR A 785 0.36 7.68 3.99
N LYS A 786 1.68 7.74 4.16
CA LYS A 786 2.39 9.01 4.39
C LYS A 786 2.27 9.95 3.20
N GLN A 787 2.45 9.43 1.98
CA GLN A 787 2.40 10.23 0.75
C GLN A 787 1.03 10.89 0.52
N ILE A 788 -0.07 10.23 0.91
CA ILE A 788 -1.42 10.78 0.73
C ILE A 788 -1.87 11.70 1.89
N GLY A 789 -1.08 11.79 2.97
CA GLY A 789 -1.35 12.70 4.09
C GLY A 789 -2.20 12.11 5.21
N LEU A 790 -2.19 10.79 5.42
CA LEU A 790 -2.89 10.15 6.54
C LEU A 790 -2.31 10.62 7.89
N LYS A 791 -3.17 10.92 8.88
CA LYS A 791 -2.75 11.40 10.20
C LYS A 791 -2.07 10.31 11.05
N GLY A 792 -2.45 9.05 10.84
CA GLY A 792 -1.85 7.89 11.48
C GLY A 792 -2.85 6.76 11.71
N PHE A 793 -2.60 5.97 12.77
CA PHE A 793 -3.24 4.67 12.99
C PHE A 793 -3.67 4.46 14.43
N GLY A 794 -4.82 3.82 14.61
CA GLY A 794 -5.22 3.13 15.83
C GLY A 794 -5.66 1.72 15.48
N ARG A 795 -4.67 0.83 15.29
CA ARG A 795 -4.88 -0.53 14.78
C ARG A 795 -5.48 -1.44 15.86
N GLN A 796 -6.41 -2.30 15.49
CA GLN A 796 -6.90 -3.37 16.37
C GLN A 796 -5.91 -4.52 16.38
N GLY A 797 -5.23 -4.64 17.52
CA GLY A 797 -4.30 -5.68 17.90
C GLY A 797 -4.96 -6.96 18.41
N SER A 798 -4.33 -8.10 18.19
CA SER A 798 -4.59 -9.34 18.94
C SER A 798 -3.43 -9.73 19.86
N ASN A 799 -3.74 -10.40 20.97
CA ASN A 799 -2.73 -10.95 21.88
C ASN A 799 -2.23 -12.32 21.38
N THR A 800 -1.63 -12.33 20.20
CA THR A 800 -1.33 -13.56 19.42
C THR A 800 -0.02 -13.41 18.63
N MET A 801 1.09 -13.15 19.32
CA MET A 801 2.39 -12.94 18.68
C MET A 801 2.94 -14.17 17.96
N MET A 802 2.40 -15.36 18.20
CA MET A 802 2.70 -16.54 17.39
C MET A 802 2.28 -16.38 15.91
N ALA A 803 1.28 -15.55 15.64
CA ALA A 803 0.82 -15.24 14.29
C ALA A 803 1.43 -13.92 13.79
N THR A 804 1.36 -12.85 14.60
CA THR A 804 1.81 -11.51 14.20
C THR A 804 3.33 -11.35 14.17
N TRP A 805 4.03 -12.18 14.95
CA TRP A 805 5.48 -12.15 15.08
C TRP A 805 5.98 -10.72 15.33
N ILE A 806 6.91 -10.22 14.53
CA ILE A 806 7.48 -8.88 14.68
C ILE A 806 6.66 -7.76 14.00
N SER A 807 5.41 -8.00 13.57
CA SER A 807 4.62 -6.99 12.87
C SER A 807 4.37 -5.73 13.72
N TYR A 808 4.12 -5.87 15.02
CA TYR A 808 3.92 -4.70 15.88
C TYR A 808 5.22 -3.88 16.06
N TYR A 809 6.36 -4.56 16.22
CA TYR A 809 7.65 -3.91 16.37
C TYR A 809 8.02 -3.14 15.10
N THR A 810 7.90 -3.79 13.94
CA THR A 810 8.19 -3.17 12.64
C THR A 810 7.20 -2.05 12.31
N ALA A 811 5.92 -2.19 12.63
CA ALA A 811 4.93 -1.14 12.50
C ALA A 811 5.28 0.09 13.36
N ALA A 812 5.74 -0.10 14.60
CA ALA A 812 6.19 1.00 15.44
C ALA A 812 7.36 1.78 14.82
N LYS A 813 8.34 1.07 14.25
CA LYS A 813 9.49 1.69 13.55
C LYS A 813 9.05 2.43 12.28
N LEU A 814 8.18 1.83 11.46
CA LEU A 814 7.66 2.44 10.24
C LEU A 814 6.75 3.64 10.50
N MET A 815 6.05 3.66 11.64
CA MET A 815 5.23 4.80 12.03
C MET A 815 6.07 6.02 12.46
N TRP A 816 7.32 5.79 12.84
CA TRP A 816 8.30 6.85 13.10
C TRP A 816 9.04 7.28 11.83
N ASP A 817 9.45 6.32 11.00
CA ASP A 817 10.14 6.56 9.73
C ASP A 817 9.69 5.54 8.68
N VAL A 818 8.92 5.99 7.68
CA VAL A 818 8.45 5.12 6.59
C VAL A 818 9.58 4.62 5.69
N ASN A 819 10.80 5.16 5.84
CA ASN A 819 12.00 4.76 5.12
C ASN A 819 12.90 3.83 5.95
N ALA A 820 12.46 3.40 7.14
CA ALA A 820 13.18 2.42 7.94
C ALA A 820 13.54 1.18 7.10
N ASP A 821 14.78 0.71 7.26
CA ASP A 821 15.29 -0.47 6.57
C ASP A 821 14.76 -1.74 7.23
N ILE A 822 13.67 -2.27 6.67
CA ILE A 822 13.00 -3.46 7.20
C ILE A 822 13.86 -4.71 7.11
N GLU A 823 14.71 -4.83 6.09
CA GLU A 823 15.61 -5.98 5.99
C GLU A 823 16.70 -5.91 7.06
N ALA A 824 17.23 -4.72 7.35
CA ALA A 824 18.14 -4.53 8.48
C ALA A 824 17.46 -4.82 9.83
N ILE A 825 16.20 -4.41 10.01
CA ILE A 825 15.43 -4.69 11.23
C ILE A 825 15.16 -6.19 11.38
N LYS A 826 14.74 -6.88 10.31
CA LYS A 826 14.57 -8.35 10.29
C LYS A 826 15.88 -9.02 10.66
N LYS A 827 16.98 -8.66 10.00
CA LYS A 827 18.31 -9.23 10.27
C LYS A 827 18.72 -9.04 11.73
N ASP A 828 18.62 -7.81 12.25
CA ASP A 828 18.94 -7.49 13.64
C ASP A 828 18.08 -8.30 14.62
N PHE A 829 16.79 -8.48 14.35
CA PHE A 829 15.91 -9.36 15.11
C PHE A 829 16.39 -10.81 15.09
N TYR A 830 16.46 -11.43 13.90
CA TYR A 830 16.71 -12.86 13.80
C TYR A 830 18.11 -13.25 14.29
N GLU A 831 19.14 -12.43 14.02
CA GLU A 831 20.51 -12.70 14.47
C GLU A 831 20.69 -12.53 15.98
N ASN A 832 20.09 -11.49 16.59
CA ASN A 832 20.21 -11.29 18.05
C ASN A 832 19.32 -12.26 18.83
N PHE A 833 18.12 -12.56 18.33
CA PHE A 833 17.12 -13.35 19.06
C PHE A 833 17.39 -14.85 19.00
N PHE A 834 17.80 -15.38 17.84
CA PHE A 834 18.07 -16.81 17.64
C PHE A 834 19.57 -17.13 17.48
N GLY A 835 20.42 -16.11 17.31
CA GLY A 835 21.84 -16.27 17.03
C GLY A 835 22.16 -16.15 15.52
N PRO A 836 23.41 -15.78 15.18
CA PRO A 836 23.78 -15.42 13.81
C PRO A 836 23.74 -16.57 12.80
N GLN A 837 23.72 -17.83 13.28
CA GLN A 837 23.63 -19.02 12.41
C GLN A 837 22.19 -19.53 12.26
N ALA A 838 21.44 -19.62 13.36
CA ALA A 838 20.05 -20.10 13.33
C ALA A 838 19.09 -19.04 12.76
N GLY A 839 19.31 -17.77 13.12
CA GLY A 839 18.46 -16.63 12.76
C GLY A 839 18.10 -16.56 11.26
N PRO A 840 19.08 -16.60 10.33
CA PRO A 840 18.82 -16.55 8.90
C PRO A 840 17.86 -17.64 8.39
N TYR A 841 17.89 -18.84 8.98
CA TYR A 841 16.97 -19.92 8.60
C TYR A 841 15.56 -19.70 9.15
N VAL A 842 15.43 -19.18 10.38
CA VAL A 842 14.13 -18.79 10.95
C VAL A 842 13.51 -17.66 10.13
N GLN A 843 14.32 -16.68 9.69
CA GLN A 843 13.91 -15.64 8.76
C GLN A 843 13.42 -16.23 7.44
N ALA A 844 14.19 -17.12 6.82
CA ALA A 844 13.84 -17.74 5.55
C ALA A 844 12.51 -18.53 5.61
N TRP A 845 12.21 -19.17 6.75
CA TRP A 845 10.92 -19.83 6.97
C TRP A 845 9.78 -18.81 6.99
N TRP A 846 9.91 -17.71 7.73
CA TRP A 846 8.88 -16.69 7.83
C TRP A 846 8.68 -15.95 6.50
N ASP A 847 9.76 -15.55 5.84
CA ASP A 847 9.74 -14.87 4.53
C ASP A 847 9.10 -15.78 3.46
N ALA A 848 9.25 -17.11 3.56
CA ALA A 848 8.58 -18.04 2.66
C ALA A 848 7.06 -18.04 2.88
N CYS A 849 6.58 -17.96 4.11
CA CYS A 849 5.16 -17.77 4.44
C CYS A 849 4.63 -16.44 3.89
N GLU A 850 5.35 -15.33 4.09
CA GLU A 850 4.95 -14.01 3.56
C GLU A 850 4.84 -14.02 2.03
N LYS A 851 5.82 -14.65 1.35
CA LYS A 851 5.85 -14.78 -0.11
C LYS A 851 4.74 -15.68 -0.62
N GLN A 852 4.37 -16.73 0.11
CA GLN A 852 3.31 -17.64 -0.30
C GLN A 852 1.93 -16.97 -0.19
N LEU A 853 1.69 -16.21 0.89
CA LEU A 853 0.46 -15.43 1.05
C LEU A 853 0.29 -14.34 -0.02
N LEU A 854 1.38 -13.69 -0.43
CA LEU A 854 1.35 -12.67 -1.51
C LEU A 854 0.98 -13.24 -2.88
N LYS A 855 1.15 -14.55 -3.10
CA LYS A 855 0.78 -15.19 -4.38
C LYS A 855 -0.68 -15.60 -4.46
N ALA A 856 -1.41 -15.55 -3.35
CA ALA A 856 -2.81 -15.93 -3.32
C ALA A 856 -3.61 -15.03 -4.27
N THR A 857 -4.50 -15.58 -5.07
CA THR A 857 -5.37 -14.77 -5.95
C THR A 857 -6.63 -14.31 -5.22
N CYS A 858 -7.01 -14.98 -4.13
CA CYS A 858 -8.19 -14.69 -3.34
C CYS A 858 -8.02 -13.45 -2.43
N HIS A 859 -9.14 -12.86 -2.02
CA HIS A 859 -9.19 -11.68 -1.13
C HIS A 859 -9.90 -12.02 0.18
N VAL A 860 -9.13 -12.46 1.19
CA VAL A 860 -9.70 -13.05 2.42
C VAL A 860 -9.17 -12.41 3.70
N HIS A 861 -9.97 -12.48 4.78
CA HIS A 861 -9.61 -12.06 6.14
C HIS A 861 -9.60 -13.22 7.14
N GLU A 862 -9.87 -14.44 6.66
CA GLU A 862 -10.08 -15.61 7.48
C GLU A 862 -9.05 -16.67 7.12
N ASP A 863 -8.38 -17.23 8.14
CA ASP A 863 -7.30 -18.17 7.88
C ASP A 863 -7.78 -19.47 7.21
N TRP A 864 -9.00 -19.95 7.50
CA TRP A 864 -9.56 -21.17 6.92
C TRP A 864 -9.76 -21.07 5.40
N LEU A 865 -9.80 -19.86 4.86
CA LEU A 865 -9.82 -19.61 3.42
C LEU A 865 -8.43 -19.60 2.77
N LEU A 866 -7.36 -19.84 3.54
CA LEU A 866 -5.99 -20.00 3.04
C LEU A 866 -5.64 -21.47 2.79
N ASN A 867 -6.60 -22.39 2.89
CA ASN A 867 -6.40 -23.84 2.76
C ASN A 867 -5.86 -24.31 1.38
N HIS A 868 -5.97 -23.48 0.34
CA HIS A 868 -5.35 -23.70 -0.98
C HIS A 868 -3.96 -23.03 -1.12
N VAL A 869 -3.63 -22.08 -0.24
CA VAL A 869 -2.36 -21.33 -0.23
C VAL A 869 -1.34 -22.02 0.68
N TYR A 870 -1.76 -22.35 1.90
CA TYR A 870 -1.00 -23.07 2.91
C TYR A 870 -1.39 -24.54 2.89
N THR A 871 -0.74 -25.30 2.01
CA THR A 871 -0.94 -26.75 1.86
C THR A 871 0.08 -27.54 2.65
N VAL A 872 -0.16 -28.85 2.82
CA VAL A 872 0.83 -29.79 3.38
C VAL A 872 2.13 -29.77 2.57
N ASP A 873 2.04 -29.69 1.24
CA ASP A 873 3.21 -29.62 0.37
C ASP A 873 4.03 -28.34 0.59
N PHE A 874 3.35 -27.20 0.76
CA PHE A 874 4.02 -25.96 1.10
C PHE A 874 4.72 -26.06 2.46
N ALA A 875 4.03 -26.56 3.49
CA ALA A 875 4.62 -26.75 4.82
C ALA A 875 5.86 -27.66 4.77
N ASN A 876 5.78 -28.79 4.08
CA ASN A 876 6.91 -29.69 3.87
C ASN A 876 8.08 -29.00 3.15
N SER A 877 7.79 -28.14 2.16
CA SER A 877 8.82 -27.45 1.37
C SER A 877 9.66 -26.47 2.19
N ILE A 878 9.09 -25.88 3.25
CA ILE A 878 9.75 -24.91 4.13
C ILE A 878 10.27 -25.54 5.44
N HIS A 879 9.79 -26.74 5.81
CA HIS A 879 10.25 -27.48 7.01
C HIS A 879 11.78 -27.64 7.07
N LYS A 880 12.43 -27.76 5.90
CA LYS A 880 13.89 -27.80 5.79
C LYS A 880 14.60 -26.65 6.54
N TYR A 881 14.03 -25.46 6.58
CA TYR A 881 14.62 -24.32 7.28
C TYR A 881 14.58 -24.50 8.80
N TYR A 882 13.49 -25.07 9.33
CA TYR A 882 13.42 -25.41 10.74
C TYR A 882 14.48 -26.45 11.12
N GLU A 883 14.63 -27.52 10.34
CA GLU A 883 15.64 -28.55 10.59
C GLU A 883 17.07 -28.00 10.52
N GLN A 884 17.36 -27.11 9.56
CA GLN A 884 18.65 -26.43 9.46
C GLN A 884 18.92 -25.52 10.67
N ALA A 885 17.93 -24.72 11.08
CA ALA A 885 18.05 -23.84 12.24
C ALA A 885 18.29 -24.62 13.54
N LYS A 886 17.59 -25.76 13.72
CA LYS A 886 17.67 -26.62 14.89
C LYS A 886 19.07 -27.22 15.11
N GLN A 887 19.80 -27.47 14.01
CA GLN A 887 21.16 -28.01 14.05
C GLN A 887 22.22 -26.93 14.33
N CYS A 888 21.86 -25.65 14.26
CA CYS A 888 22.81 -24.56 14.46
C CYS A 888 23.22 -24.41 15.94
N PRO A 889 24.46 -24.01 16.22
CA PRO A 889 24.89 -23.63 17.55
C PRO A 889 24.08 -22.44 18.10
N MET A 890 23.58 -22.57 19.33
CA MET A 890 22.79 -21.55 20.03
C MET A 890 23.14 -21.55 21.52
N THR A 891 23.10 -20.38 22.17
CA THR A 891 23.15 -20.27 23.63
C THR A 891 21.92 -20.89 24.29
N LEU A 892 21.93 -21.07 25.62
CA LEU A 892 20.76 -21.60 26.32
C LEU A 892 19.52 -20.71 26.13
N GLU A 893 19.69 -19.39 26.28
CA GLU A 893 18.63 -18.40 26.05
C GLU A 893 18.11 -18.42 24.60
N GLN A 894 19.01 -18.53 23.62
CA GLN A 894 18.62 -18.66 22.21
C GLN A 894 17.85 -19.96 21.93
N LYS A 895 18.19 -21.07 22.60
CA LYS A 895 17.43 -22.33 22.49
C LYS A 895 16.04 -22.22 23.09
N GLU A 896 15.89 -21.52 24.21
CA GLU A 896 14.58 -21.23 24.81
C GLU A 896 13.72 -20.38 23.87
N ARG A 897 14.31 -19.37 23.23
CA ARG A 897 13.63 -18.59 22.17
C ARG A 897 13.31 -19.43 20.93
N PHE A 898 14.23 -20.29 20.49
CA PHE A 898 14.01 -21.19 19.36
C PHE A 898 12.86 -22.17 19.61
N ARG A 899 12.62 -22.57 20.86
CA ARG A 899 11.48 -23.42 21.23
C ARG A 899 10.13 -22.78 20.91
N ILE A 900 10.01 -21.45 20.98
CA ILE A 900 8.81 -20.72 20.54
C ILE A 900 8.58 -20.94 19.05
N PHE A 901 9.62 -20.76 18.23
CA PHE A 901 9.55 -20.98 16.79
C PHE A 901 9.19 -22.44 16.45
N GLU A 902 9.77 -23.42 17.14
CA GLU A 902 9.44 -24.83 16.96
C GLU A 902 7.95 -25.12 17.23
N LEU A 903 7.36 -24.52 18.26
CA LEU A 903 5.93 -24.67 18.55
C LEU A 903 5.05 -23.99 17.49
N ILE A 904 5.49 -22.88 16.90
CA ILE A 904 4.82 -22.22 15.78
C ILE A 904 4.82 -23.12 14.55
N VAL A 905 5.96 -23.73 14.22
CA VAL A 905 6.08 -24.71 13.12
C VAL A 905 5.13 -25.89 13.35
N GLN A 906 5.09 -26.44 14.57
CA GLN A 906 4.18 -27.53 14.93
C GLN A 906 2.70 -27.16 14.78
N ASN A 907 2.31 -25.95 15.21
CA ASN A 907 0.94 -25.45 15.04
C ASN A 907 0.60 -25.30 13.55
N PHE A 908 1.49 -24.69 12.77
CA PHE A 908 1.30 -24.46 11.34
C PHE A 908 1.15 -25.77 10.56
N GLU A 909 2.02 -26.74 10.80
CA GLU A 909 1.95 -28.05 10.15
C GLU A 909 0.67 -28.81 10.53
N ALA A 910 0.31 -28.81 11.82
CA ALA A 910 -0.94 -29.41 12.27
C ALA A 910 -2.17 -28.75 11.64
N TRP A 911 -2.14 -27.43 11.44
CA TRP A 911 -3.19 -26.70 10.72
C TRP A 911 -3.32 -27.17 9.27
N THR A 912 -2.22 -27.30 8.53
CA THR A 912 -2.27 -27.79 7.13
C THR A 912 -2.77 -29.23 7.05
N GLN A 913 -2.36 -30.08 7.99
CA GLN A 913 -2.79 -31.49 8.09
C GLN A 913 -4.27 -31.62 8.46
N MET A 914 -4.78 -30.71 9.30
CA MET A 914 -6.19 -30.65 9.66
C MET A 914 -7.06 -30.41 8.42
N HIS A 915 -6.73 -29.38 7.63
CA HIS A 915 -7.48 -29.06 6.40
C HIS A 915 -7.35 -30.15 5.34
N GLU A 916 -6.17 -30.74 5.18
CA GLU A 916 -6.00 -31.87 4.25
C GLU A 916 -6.83 -33.09 4.66
N ALA A 917 -6.91 -33.39 5.96
CA ALA A 917 -7.75 -34.46 6.47
C ALA A 917 -9.24 -34.14 6.30
N GLU A 918 -9.66 -32.90 6.55
CA GLU A 918 -11.04 -32.45 6.36
C GLU A 918 -11.46 -32.53 4.89
N LYS A 919 -10.61 -32.11 3.95
CA LYS A 919 -10.83 -32.26 2.50
C LYS A 919 -11.09 -33.71 2.09
N ASN A 920 -10.43 -34.65 2.77
CA ASN A 920 -10.57 -36.09 2.55
C ASN A 920 -11.65 -36.75 3.44
N LEU A 921 -12.46 -35.95 4.15
CA LEU A 921 -13.51 -36.41 5.07
C LEU A 921 -13.01 -37.32 6.21
N ASP A 922 -11.71 -37.26 6.53
CA ASP A 922 -11.10 -37.96 7.66
C ASP A 922 -11.18 -37.08 8.92
N TYR A 923 -12.39 -36.98 9.47
CA TYR A 923 -12.68 -36.11 10.61
C TYR A 923 -11.96 -36.52 11.89
N LYS A 924 -11.61 -37.80 12.03
CA LYS A 924 -10.80 -38.28 13.16
C LYS A 924 -9.39 -37.69 13.09
N LYS A 925 -8.71 -37.82 11.95
CA LYS A 925 -7.36 -37.24 11.75
C LYS A 925 -7.39 -35.71 11.78
N ALA A 926 -8.43 -35.09 11.24
CA ALA A 926 -8.62 -33.64 11.32
C ALA A 926 -8.73 -33.18 12.78
N LYS A 927 -9.57 -33.83 13.59
CA LYS A 927 -9.72 -33.57 15.03
C LYS A 927 -8.38 -33.75 15.77
N GLU A 928 -7.68 -34.86 15.55
CA GLU A 928 -6.36 -35.11 16.16
C GLU A 928 -5.35 -34.01 15.82
N SER A 929 -5.43 -33.45 14.61
CA SER A 929 -4.58 -32.34 14.17
C SER A 929 -4.96 -31.04 14.88
N ALA A 930 -6.26 -30.75 15.05
CA ALA A 930 -6.73 -29.63 15.86
C ALA A 930 -6.28 -29.76 17.34
N SER A 931 -6.30 -30.96 17.93
CA SER A 931 -5.78 -31.19 19.28
C SER A 931 -4.27 -30.91 19.37
N ARG A 932 -3.47 -31.30 18.36
CA ARG A 932 -2.03 -30.97 18.31
C ARG A 932 -1.78 -29.46 18.24
N MET A 933 -2.63 -28.71 17.53
CA MET A 933 -2.57 -27.24 17.53
C MET A 933 -2.82 -26.69 18.94
N LEU A 934 -3.89 -27.15 19.62
CA LEU A 934 -4.19 -26.72 21.00
C LEU A 934 -3.04 -27.02 21.96
N ASP A 935 -2.40 -28.19 21.83
CA ASP A 935 -1.23 -28.56 22.64
C ASP A 935 -0.03 -27.61 22.41
N ALA A 936 0.23 -27.24 21.14
CA ALA A 936 1.30 -26.29 20.81
C ALA A 936 0.97 -24.89 21.36
N GLN A 937 -0.27 -24.44 21.20
CA GLN A 937 -0.76 -23.15 21.72
C GLN A 937 -0.72 -23.12 23.25
N ALA A 938 -1.09 -24.20 23.93
CA ALA A 938 -1.02 -24.28 25.39
C ALA A 938 0.43 -24.16 25.91
N LYS A 939 1.39 -24.78 25.22
CA LYS A 939 2.83 -24.65 25.54
C LYS A 939 3.34 -23.23 25.29
N LEU A 940 2.90 -22.58 24.22
CA LEU A 940 3.21 -21.17 23.96
C LEU A 940 2.65 -20.25 25.06
N TYR A 941 1.40 -20.45 25.48
CA TYR A 941 0.80 -19.71 26.59
C TYR A 941 1.58 -19.86 27.90
N GLN A 942 2.09 -21.06 28.19
CA GLN A 942 2.92 -21.31 29.37
C GLN A 942 4.26 -20.56 29.34
N ILE A 943 4.83 -20.35 28.14
CA ILE A 943 6.04 -19.54 27.96
C ILE A 943 5.70 -18.05 28.15
N SER A 944 4.65 -17.57 27.47
CA SER A 944 4.16 -16.21 27.64
C SER A 944 2.72 -16.06 27.15
N GLU A 945 1.89 -15.37 27.93
CA GLU A 945 0.54 -14.98 27.54
C GLU A 945 0.52 -14.09 26.27
N PHE A 946 1.63 -13.41 25.93
CA PHE A 946 1.72 -12.58 24.71
C PHE A 946 1.85 -13.39 23.42
N LEU A 947 2.34 -14.63 23.48
CA LEU A 947 2.48 -15.49 22.31
C LEU A 947 1.11 -15.95 21.81
N VAL A 948 0.22 -16.30 22.72
CA VAL A 948 -1.18 -16.66 22.44
C VAL A 948 -2.00 -16.44 23.70
N GLY A 949 -3.02 -15.58 23.63
CA GLY A 949 -3.86 -15.24 24.78
C GLY A 949 -4.80 -16.36 25.20
N LYS A 950 -5.30 -16.31 26.44
CA LYS A 950 -6.21 -17.35 26.97
C LYS A 950 -7.47 -17.53 26.12
N GLY A 951 -8.00 -16.42 25.57
CA GLY A 951 -9.18 -16.45 24.70
C GLY A 951 -9.01 -17.35 23.48
N ALA A 952 -7.80 -17.40 22.90
CA ALA A 952 -7.49 -18.26 21.75
C ALA A 952 -7.63 -19.76 22.05
N LEU A 953 -7.34 -20.17 23.29
CA LEU A 953 -7.40 -21.57 23.74
C LEU A 953 -8.82 -22.02 24.09
N THR A 954 -9.68 -21.09 24.53
CA THR A 954 -10.98 -21.41 25.10
C THR A 954 -12.16 -21.02 24.21
N ASN A 955 -11.95 -20.23 23.15
CA ASN A 955 -13.05 -19.79 22.29
C ASN A 955 -13.63 -20.96 21.50
N THR A 956 -14.90 -21.27 21.76
CA THR A 956 -15.62 -22.40 21.17
C THR A 956 -16.31 -22.05 19.85
N TRP A 957 -16.22 -20.80 19.37
CA TRP A 957 -16.74 -20.47 18.04
C TRP A 957 -15.94 -21.23 16.98
N GLU A 958 -16.65 -21.85 16.03
CA GLU A 958 -16.12 -22.82 15.05
C GLU A 958 -14.98 -22.28 14.18
N CYS A 959 -14.78 -20.96 14.12
CA CYS A 959 -13.66 -20.36 13.39
C CYS A 959 -12.31 -20.48 14.12
N TYR A 960 -12.31 -20.70 15.45
CA TYR A 960 -11.10 -20.85 16.27
C TYR A 960 -10.73 -22.32 16.49
N THR A 961 -9.46 -22.58 16.85
CA THR A 961 -8.92 -23.94 17.02
C THR A 961 -9.81 -24.84 17.88
N LYS A 962 -10.25 -24.36 19.06
CA LYS A 962 -11.09 -25.16 19.97
C LYS A 962 -12.49 -25.41 19.41
N GLY A 963 -13.11 -24.40 18.79
CA GLY A 963 -14.37 -24.57 18.09
C GLY A 963 -14.27 -25.57 16.94
N ARG A 964 -13.18 -25.54 16.16
CA ARG A 964 -12.92 -26.53 15.09
C ARG A 964 -12.78 -27.94 15.65
N GLU A 965 -12.02 -28.13 16.72
CA GLU A 965 -11.91 -29.45 17.37
C GLU A 965 -13.28 -29.99 17.77
N ILE A 966 -14.15 -29.16 18.36
CA ILE A 966 -15.53 -29.54 18.75
C ILE A 966 -16.36 -29.91 17.51
N ARG A 967 -16.33 -29.08 16.46
CA ARG A 967 -17.02 -29.36 15.19
C ARG A 967 -16.56 -30.66 14.55
N LEU A 968 -15.24 -30.88 14.49
CA LEU A 968 -14.64 -32.08 13.90
C LEU A 968 -14.96 -33.33 14.73
N ALA A 969 -15.01 -33.23 16.06
CA ALA A 969 -15.46 -34.33 16.92
C ALA A 969 -16.94 -34.70 16.66
N LYS A 970 -17.81 -33.70 16.45
CA LYS A 970 -19.19 -33.95 16.04
C LYS A 970 -19.27 -34.64 14.69
N LEU A 971 -18.48 -34.18 13.70
CA LEU A 971 -18.45 -34.79 12.36
C LEU A 971 -17.90 -36.22 12.38
N GLU A 972 -16.88 -36.50 13.19
CA GLU A 972 -16.39 -37.86 13.44
C GLU A 972 -17.51 -38.75 13.99
N GLN A 973 -18.25 -38.29 15.00
CA GLN A 973 -19.37 -39.05 15.57
C GLN A 973 -20.51 -39.29 14.56
N MET A 974 -20.73 -38.35 13.64
CA MET A 974 -21.77 -38.46 12.60
C MET A 974 -21.37 -39.41 11.46
N THR A 975 -20.08 -39.66 11.29
CA THR A 975 -19.56 -40.40 10.13
C THR A 975 -19.00 -41.76 10.46
N GLN A 976 -18.52 -41.97 11.68
CA GLN A 976 -17.90 -43.21 12.13
C GLN A 976 -18.24 -43.55 13.59
N GLY A 977 -19.25 -42.91 14.18
CA GLY A 977 -19.55 -43.01 15.61
C GLY A 977 -21.00 -43.36 15.93
N GLU A 978 -21.42 -43.06 17.16
CA GLU A 978 -22.72 -43.48 17.68
C GLU A 978 -23.88 -42.66 17.10
N SER A 979 -23.62 -41.41 16.68
CA SER A 979 -24.65 -40.52 16.13
C SER A 979 -24.96 -40.78 14.66
N GLY A 980 -24.13 -41.55 13.97
CA GLY A 980 -24.33 -41.90 12.56
C GLY A 980 -23.11 -42.55 11.92
N ILE A 981 -23.34 -43.09 10.74
CA ILE A 981 -22.28 -43.62 9.88
C ILE A 981 -22.38 -43.02 8.48
N MET A 982 -21.23 -42.75 7.86
CA MET A 982 -21.16 -42.26 6.50
C MET A 982 -21.57 -43.38 5.54
N ILE A 983 -22.71 -43.21 4.87
CA ILE A 983 -23.23 -44.18 3.90
C ILE A 983 -22.46 -44.09 2.58
N ALA A 984 -22.23 -42.87 2.10
CA ALA A 984 -21.46 -42.57 0.91
C ALA A 984 -20.94 -41.12 0.99
N PRO A 985 -19.72 -40.83 0.50
CA PRO A 985 -19.22 -39.47 0.41
C PRO A 985 -19.82 -38.73 -0.78
N VAL A 986 -20.00 -37.42 -0.65
CA VAL A 986 -20.18 -36.54 -1.82
C VAL A 986 -18.83 -36.44 -2.54
N PRO A 987 -18.79 -36.50 -3.89
CA PRO A 987 -17.54 -36.36 -4.64
C PRO A 987 -16.86 -35.02 -4.38
N LEU A 988 -15.54 -35.06 -4.13
CA LEU A 988 -14.72 -33.85 -3.98
C LEU A 988 -14.72 -32.99 -5.25
N GLU A 989 -14.77 -33.64 -6.41
CA GLU A 989 -14.88 -32.99 -7.73
C GLU A 989 -16.28 -33.24 -8.28
N SER A 990 -17.01 -32.17 -8.59
CA SER A 990 -18.40 -32.24 -9.05
C SER A 990 -18.63 -31.38 -10.29
N LYS A 991 -19.62 -31.73 -11.12
CA LYS A 991 -20.00 -30.90 -12.25
C LYS A 991 -20.48 -29.55 -11.76
N PHE A 992 -20.05 -28.50 -12.43
CA PHE A 992 -20.32 -27.13 -12.02
C PHE A 992 -20.61 -26.22 -13.21
N THR A 993 -21.50 -25.26 -13.02
CA THR A 993 -21.66 -24.11 -13.90
C THR A 993 -22.05 -22.87 -13.12
N ARG A 994 -21.56 -21.71 -13.55
CA ARG A 994 -22.06 -20.41 -13.09
C ARG A 994 -23.46 -20.16 -13.66
N ASP A 995 -24.37 -19.65 -12.86
CA ASP A 995 -25.72 -19.26 -13.27
C ASP A 995 -25.81 -17.74 -13.46
N LYS A 996 -25.06 -17.23 -14.45
CA LYS A 996 -24.88 -15.79 -14.67
C LYS A 996 -26.18 -15.01 -14.87
N TYR A 997 -27.26 -15.71 -15.24
CA TYR A 997 -28.56 -15.12 -15.59
C TYR A 997 -29.72 -15.72 -14.79
N ASN A 998 -29.43 -16.46 -13.70
CA ASN A 998 -30.43 -17.08 -12.81
C ASN A 998 -31.43 -17.98 -13.56
N GLU A 999 -30.95 -18.74 -14.54
CA GLU A 999 -31.76 -19.56 -15.44
C GLU A 999 -31.84 -21.02 -15.02
N GLY A 1000 -31.06 -21.48 -14.04
CA GLY A 1000 -30.95 -22.91 -13.73
C GLY A 1000 -32.24 -23.56 -13.25
N VAL A 1001 -33.05 -22.84 -12.46
CA VAL A 1001 -34.40 -23.32 -12.07
C VAL A 1001 -35.35 -23.31 -13.27
N ILE A 1002 -35.31 -22.26 -14.10
CA ILE A 1002 -36.17 -22.11 -15.29
C ILE A 1002 -35.90 -23.22 -16.31
N LYS A 1003 -34.62 -23.51 -16.54
CA LYS A 1003 -34.14 -24.56 -17.44
C LYS A 1003 -34.08 -25.94 -16.79
N GLN A 1004 -34.50 -26.06 -15.53
CA GLN A 1004 -34.65 -27.31 -14.79
C GLN A 1004 -33.36 -28.15 -14.73
N TRP A 1005 -32.22 -27.49 -14.48
CA TRP A 1005 -30.90 -28.15 -14.38
C TRP A 1005 -30.80 -29.22 -13.28
N TYR A 1006 -31.74 -29.20 -12.32
CA TYR A 1006 -31.86 -30.17 -11.23
C TYR A 1006 -32.43 -31.54 -11.65
N LEU A 1007 -32.98 -31.68 -12.86
CA LEU A 1007 -33.59 -32.93 -13.32
C LEU A 1007 -32.54 -34.02 -13.62
N PRO A 1008 -32.79 -35.30 -13.29
CA PRO A 1008 -31.89 -36.42 -13.60
C PRO A 1008 -31.50 -36.56 -15.08
N GLU A 1009 -32.38 -36.19 -16.00
CA GLU A 1009 -32.23 -36.28 -17.44
C GLU A 1009 -31.50 -35.09 -18.08
N PHE A 1010 -31.22 -34.03 -17.33
CA PHE A 1010 -30.50 -32.85 -17.84
C PHE A 1010 -29.10 -33.24 -18.36
N ASP A 1011 -28.69 -32.70 -19.51
CA ASP A 1011 -27.37 -32.96 -20.12
C ASP A 1011 -26.33 -31.94 -19.62
N ASP A 1012 -25.52 -32.33 -18.65
CA ASP A 1012 -24.44 -31.53 -18.06
C ASP A 1012 -23.06 -31.82 -18.67
N LYS A 1013 -22.99 -32.49 -19.84
CA LYS A 1013 -21.69 -32.87 -20.43
C LYS A 1013 -20.75 -31.68 -20.69
N ASN A 1014 -21.33 -30.51 -20.97
CA ASN A 1014 -20.61 -29.27 -21.24
C ASN A 1014 -20.31 -28.47 -19.97
N TRP A 1015 -20.79 -28.90 -18.80
CA TRP A 1015 -20.43 -28.27 -17.53
C TRP A 1015 -18.98 -28.59 -17.18
N GLU A 1016 -18.31 -27.61 -16.59
CA GLU A 1016 -16.98 -27.80 -16.04
C GLU A 1016 -17.03 -28.67 -14.78
N THR A 1017 -15.86 -28.90 -14.18
CA THR A 1017 -15.74 -29.61 -12.91
C THR A 1017 -15.05 -28.67 -11.92
N LYS A 1018 -15.56 -28.62 -10.69
CA LYS A 1018 -14.94 -27.87 -9.59
C LYS A 1018 -14.76 -28.74 -8.36
N ASN A 1019 -13.75 -28.39 -7.58
CA ASN A 1019 -13.56 -28.90 -6.25
C ASN A 1019 -14.61 -28.28 -5.30
N THR A 1020 -15.30 -29.11 -4.53
CA THR A 1020 -16.36 -28.68 -3.61
C THR A 1020 -15.85 -28.25 -2.24
N PHE A 1021 -14.55 -28.44 -1.96
CA PHE A 1021 -13.91 -28.02 -0.71
C PHE A 1021 -13.38 -26.58 -0.78
N TYR A 1022 -13.07 -26.10 -1.98
CA TYR A 1022 -12.58 -24.75 -2.24
C TYR A 1022 -13.71 -23.83 -2.71
N LEU A 1023 -13.60 -22.55 -2.39
CA LEU A 1023 -14.44 -21.50 -2.96
C LEU A 1023 -14.14 -21.29 -4.45
N TRP A 1024 -14.99 -20.54 -5.14
CA TRP A 1024 -14.81 -20.23 -6.56
C TRP A 1024 -13.63 -19.29 -6.80
N ASP A 1025 -13.47 -18.25 -5.99
CA ASP A 1025 -12.34 -17.30 -6.05
C ASP A 1025 -10.97 -17.94 -5.76
N GLN A 1026 -10.95 -19.15 -5.19
CA GLN A 1026 -9.73 -19.95 -4.97
C GLN A 1026 -9.36 -20.81 -6.18
N GLN A 1027 -10.29 -21.02 -7.11
CA GLN A 1027 -10.15 -21.95 -8.25
C GLN A 1027 -10.25 -21.26 -9.61
N ASP A 1028 -10.97 -20.14 -9.65
CA ASP A 1028 -11.31 -19.44 -10.86
C ASP A 1028 -10.37 -18.29 -11.14
N ILE A 1029 -10.20 -18.02 -12.43
CA ILE A 1029 -9.59 -16.76 -12.87
C ILE A 1029 -10.62 -15.66 -12.59
N PRO A 1030 -10.18 -14.49 -12.06
CA PRO A 1030 -11.05 -13.33 -11.92
C PRO A 1030 -11.77 -12.95 -13.22
N GLU A 1031 -12.96 -12.36 -13.11
CA GLU A 1031 -13.80 -11.93 -14.24
C GLU A 1031 -13.17 -10.76 -15.03
N ASP A 1032 -12.22 -10.02 -14.45
CA ASP A 1032 -11.48 -8.94 -15.12
C ASP A 1032 -10.03 -8.77 -14.63
N SER A 1033 -9.28 -7.88 -15.28
CA SER A 1033 -7.88 -7.59 -14.94
C SER A 1033 -7.69 -6.85 -13.61
N ALA A 1034 -8.77 -6.29 -13.04
CA ALA A 1034 -8.75 -5.67 -11.72
C ALA A 1034 -8.90 -6.71 -10.59
N GLY A 1035 -9.19 -7.97 -10.93
CA GLY A 1035 -9.26 -9.08 -10.00
C GLY A 1035 -10.64 -9.29 -9.39
N HIS A 1036 -11.72 -8.80 -10.02
CA HIS A 1036 -13.08 -9.03 -9.52
C HIS A 1036 -13.49 -10.50 -9.65
N ASP A 1037 -14.01 -11.08 -8.58
CA ASP A 1037 -14.51 -12.45 -8.56
C ASP A 1037 -15.99 -12.52 -8.95
N TYR A 1038 -16.44 -13.69 -9.44
CA TYR A 1038 -17.86 -13.91 -9.72
C TYR A 1038 -18.66 -14.03 -8.42
N ASP A 1039 -19.60 -13.10 -8.22
CA ASP A 1039 -20.49 -13.03 -7.06
C ASP A 1039 -21.96 -13.20 -7.50
N GLY A 1040 -22.38 -14.46 -7.69
CA GLY A 1040 -23.70 -14.83 -8.18
C GLY A 1040 -24.07 -16.27 -7.84
N TYR A 1041 -25.15 -16.80 -8.43
CA TYR A 1041 -25.51 -18.21 -8.22
C TYR A 1041 -24.66 -19.15 -9.08
N GLY A 1042 -24.48 -20.38 -8.60
CA GLY A 1042 -23.79 -21.46 -9.28
C GLY A 1042 -24.42 -22.80 -8.93
N TRP A 1043 -24.32 -23.76 -9.84
CA TRP A 1043 -24.93 -25.08 -9.70
C TRP A 1043 -23.86 -26.15 -9.59
N TYR A 1044 -24.02 -27.03 -8.61
CA TYR A 1044 -23.27 -28.28 -8.51
C TYR A 1044 -24.18 -29.46 -8.84
N ARG A 1045 -23.67 -30.41 -9.65
CA ARG A 1045 -24.36 -31.66 -9.96
C ARG A 1045 -23.40 -32.84 -9.82
N PHE A 1046 -23.86 -33.88 -9.13
CA PHE A 1046 -23.07 -35.08 -8.87
C PHE A 1046 -23.98 -36.27 -8.57
N TRP A 1047 -23.41 -37.46 -8.70
CA TRP A 1047 -24.11 -38.73 -8.47
C TRP A 1047 -23.46 -39.46 -7.30
N VAL A 1048 -24.29 -39.93 -6.37
CA VAL A 1048 -23.84 -40.72 -5.21
C VAL A 1048 -24.48 -42.10 -5.27
N ASN A 1049 -23.66 -43.14 -5.34
CA ASN A 1049 -24.14 -44.51 -5.32
C ASN A 1049 -24.42 -44.94 -3.87
N ILE A 1050 -25.69 -45.13 -3.55
CA ILE A 1050 -26.11 -45.65 -2.25
C ILE A 1050 -26.09 -47.18 -2.29
N PRO A 1051 -25.33 -47.86 -1.41
CA PRO A 1051 -25.31 -49.32 -1.38
C PRO A 1051 -26.71 -49.92 -1.12
N GLU A 1052 -27.07 -50.97 -1.85
CA GLU A 1052 -28.41 -51.61 -1.78
C GLU A 1052 -28.84 -52.00 -0.37
N LYS A 1053 -27.89 -52.32 0.52
CA LYS A 1053 -28.16 -52.63 1.95
C LYS A 1053 -28.88 -51.49 2.70
N TRP A 1054 -28.81 -50.26 2.19
CA TRP A 1054 -29.46 -49.09 2.77
C TRP A 1054 -30.84 -48.78 2.16
N LYS A 1055 -31.31 -49.57 1.20
CA LYS A 1055 -32.63 -49.36 0.59
C LYS A 1055 -33.74 -49.39 1.63
N GLY A 1056 -34.68 -48.46 1.52
CA GLY A 1056 -35.80 -48.31 2.45
C GLY A 1056 -35.45 -47.72 3.82
N ASN A 1057 -34.17 -47.42 4.08
CA ASN A 1057 -33.75 -46.72 5.29
C ASN A 1057 -33.90 -45.21 5.11
N LEU A 1058 -34.11 -44.49 6.22
CA LEU A 1058 -34.02 -43.03 6.24
C LEU A 1058 -32.56 -42.60 6.10
N ILE A 1059 -32.28 -41.79 5.09
CA ILE A 1059 -30.93 -41.27 4.81
C ILE A 1059 -30.98 -39.75 4.90
N HIS A 1060 -29.99 -39.16 5.58
CA HIS A 1060 -29.83 -37.72 5.68
C HIS A 1060 -28.73 -37.24 4.74
N PHE A 1061 -29.02 -36.20 3.95
CA PHE A 1061 -28.01 -35.48 3.19
C PHE A 1061 -27.39 -34.39 4.08
N TYR A 1062 -26.07 -34.41 4.22
CA TYR A 1062 -25.32 -33.41 4.97
C TYR A 1062 -24.38 -32.65 4.02
N CYS A 1063 -24.59 -31.34 3.91
CA CYS A 1063 -23.77 -30.44 3.09
C CYS A 1063 -23.11 -29.39 3.99
N GLY A 1064 -21.95 -29.73 4.56
CA GLY A 1064 -21.23 -28.86 5.50
C GLY A 1064 -20.60 -27.61 4.87
N GLY A 1065 -20.45 -27.56 3.53
CA GLY A 1065 -19.81 -26.45 2.82
C GLY A 1065 -20.74 -25.31 2.38
N ALA A 1066 -22.05 -25.40 2.63
CA ALA A 1066 -22.99 -24.35 2.27
C ALA A 1066 -22.97 -23.23 3.34
N ILE A 1067 -22.18 -22.19 3.08
CA ILE A 1067 -21.92 -21.09 4.03
C ILE A 1067 -23.05 -20.05 4.04
N ASN A 1068 -23.44 -19.56 2.86
CA ASN A 1068 -24.47 -18.52 2.71
C ASN A 1068 -25.85 -19.14 2.43
N GLU A 1069 -26.35 -19.02 1.20
CA GLU A 1069 -27.65 -19.51 0.76
C GLU A 1069 -27.48 -20.70 -0.19
N ALA A 1070 -28.31 -21.73 -0.05
CA ALA A 1070 -28.26 -22.90 -0.91
C ALA A 1070 -29.62 -23.57 -1.04
N TRP A 1071 -29.91 -24.10 -2.24
CA TRP A 1071 -31.07 -24.94 -2.53
C TRP A 1071 -30.61 -26.32 -2.97
N VAL A 1072 -31.36 -27.35 -2.59
CA VAL A 1072 -31.01 -28.74 -2.88
C VAL A 1072 -32.19 -29.44 -3.54
N TRP A 1073 -31.88 -30.17 -4.61
CA TRP A 1073 -32.79 -31.12 -5.26
C TRP A 1073 -32.15 -32.50 -5.23
N ILE A 1074 -32.96 -33.53 -5.01
CA ILE A 1074 -32.54 -34.94 -5.03
C ILE A 1074 -33.41 -35.67 -6.03
N ASN A 1075 -32.81 -36.21 -7.08
CA ASN A 1075 -33.51 -36.91 -8.16
C ASN A 1075 -34.67 -36.10 -8.79
N GLY A 1076 -34.46 -34.78 -8.97
CA GLY A 1076 -35.47 -33.87 -9.54
C GLY A 1076 -36.44 -33.27 -8.53
N GLU A 1077 -36.52 -33.81 -7.32
CA GLU A 1077 -37.44 -33.35 -6.28
C GLU A 1077 -36.77 -32.33 -5.36
N TYR A 1078 -37.48 -31.26 -5.03
CA TYR A 1078 -36.98 -30.22 -4.14
C TYR A 1078 -36.86 -30.75 -2.69
N ALA A 1079 -35.64 -30.73 -2.14
CA ALA A 1079 -35.33 -31.31 -0.84
C ALA A 1079 -35.24 -30.25 0.28
N GLY A 1080 -34.84 -29.01 -0.04
CA GLY A 1080 -34.80 -27.94 0.95
C GLY A 1080 -33.98 -26.72 0.55
N HIS A 1081 -34.02 -25.72 1.43
CA HIS A 1081 -33.33 -24.43 1.29
C HIS A 1081 -32.73 -24.00 2.62
N LYS A 1082 -31.48 -23.56 2.57
CA LYS A 1082 -30.82 -22.83 3.64
C LYS A 1082 -30.96 -21.35 3.33
N ASN A 1083 -31.74 -20.62 4.13
CA ASN A 1083 -31.84 -19.16 4.03
C ASN A 1083 -30.45 -18.51 4.09
N HIS A 1084 -30.28 -17.42 3.34
CA HIS A 1084 -29.09 -16.58 3.46
C HIS A 1084 -28.84 -16.20 4.92
N ALA A 1085 -27.65 -16.51 5.40
CA ALA A 1085 -27.16 -16.08 6.69
C ALA A 1085 -25.72 -15.61 6.50
N ILE A 1086 -25.39 -14.47 7.10
CA ILE A 1086 -24.00 -14.01 7.16
C ILE A 1086 -23.25 -14.95 8.10
N TRP A 1087 -22.20 -15.60 7.61
CA TRP A 1087 -21.53 -16.70 8.32
C TRP A 1087 -20.94 -16.32 9.69
N TRP A 1088 -20.64 -15.03 9.92
CA TRP A 1088 -20.13 -14.53 11.20
C TRP A 1088 -21.20 -13.98 12.16
N MET A 1089 -22.47 -13.88 11.75
CA MET A 1089 -23.55 -13.34 12.59
C MET A 1089 -24.14 -14.33 13.61
N GLY A 1090 -23.54 -15.53 13.75
CA GLY A 1090 -23.97 -16.53 14.72
C GLY A 1090 -25.29 -17.19 14.33
N GLY A 1091 -25.21 -18.42 13.82
CA GLY A 1091 -26.36 -19.32 13.68
C GLY A 1091 -26.61 -20.11 14.95
#